data_AF-A0A947R3N6-F1
#
_entry.id   AF-A0A947R3N6-F1
#
_cell.length_a   1.000
_cell.length_b   1.000
_cell.length_c   1.000
_cell.angle_alpha   90.00
_cell.angle_beta   90.00
_cell.angle_gamma   90.00
#
_symmetry.space_group_name_H-M   'P 1'
#
loop_
_entity.id
_entity.type
_entity.pdbx_description
1 polymer ?
#
loop_
_entity_poly.entity_id
_entity_poly.type
_entity_poly.pdbx_seq_one_letter_code
_entity_poly.pdbx_strand_id
1 'polypeptide(L)'
;MSKKKTIIPEIVSENEDPQPGEEDNKTLALPQQFLPDSLYLIPILERPFFPAQAQPIMVNREQWDETMKLVGKSGQLVLGLCYVEKSESGKFNPDEFPAVGCVVQLHHVQVVEDKIQFVAQGLKRFKITDWISKNAPYHARVVYPTSPREDEDRLKAYSMAVIKIIKELLPLNPLFNEELKQYLSRFTPNEPSLLADFSATLTTASGKDLQDILETIPISKRMDKVLVLLKKELEILKMQSDISKEVNRQVSENQRKFFLKEQLKIIQKELGLSKDDKTAEIDKFRERLEKRVVPEHVQKKIDDELEKMSVLETGSAEYGVTRNYLDWLTGFPWGVYSKDKFDLDEARKTLEKDHDGLDDVKDRIIEFLAVGTYKKEVSGSILLLVGPPGVGKTSIGRSIAEALDRKFFRFSLGGMRDEAEIKGHRRTYIGALPGKLVTALKETGVANPVVMLDEIDKIGASYQGDPASALLEVLDPEQNDKFLDHYFDLTIDLSKVLFICTANQLDTIPAPLLDRMDGIRLSGYITQEKIDIAKHHLFPRLLKRSGLKPKQLKISDTAIREIIDGYAREAGVRNLEKQLHRIVRKAIVKLLKKPKLIQSITLKNLEEFIGKPIFREDKTMTGVGVVTGLAWTAMGGATLPVEATKVHEKGRGFKLTGKLGEVMRESAEIAYSYISSHMGTYHGDPAFFDEAFIHLHVPEGATPKDGPSAGVTMATALLSLATGKKVNRQLAMTGELTLTGHVLPVGGIREKVIAARRMKIMELILPDANQRDFEELPDYIKNGIKVRFAKKYSDVEKAAFNS
;
A
#
# COMPACT_ATOMS: atom_id res chain seq x y z
N MET A 1 10.78 -14.19 75.83
CA MET A 1 9.73 -13.32 76.43
C MET A 1 8.97 -12.63 75.30
N SER A 2 7.66 -12.43 75.49
CA SER A 2 6.66 -11.93 74.53
C SER A 2 6.18 -12.93 73.46
N LYS A 3 4.88 -13.26 73.56
CA LYS A 3 4.09 -14.12 72.66
C LYS A 3 2.95 -13.27 72.07
N LYS A 4 2.63 -13.55 70.81
CA LYS A 4 1.40 -13.15 70.09
C LYS A 4 0.11 -13.44 70.87
N LYS A 5 -0.90 -12.56 70.77
CA LYS A 5 -2.16 -12.75 69.99
C LYS A 5 -3.25 -11.72 70.40
N THR A 6 -3.81 -11.07 69.36
CA THR A 6 -5.24 -10.84 69.01
C THR A 6 -6.28 -10.41 70.06
N ILE A 7 -7.12 -9.40 69.73
CA ILE A 7 -8.61 -9.40 69.63
C ILE A 7 -9.12 -7.97 69.22
N ILE A 8 -10.22 -7.91 68.46
CA ILE A 8 -10.98 -6.78 67.85
C ILE A 8 -12.42 -6.81 68.48
N PRO A 9 -13.46 -5.95 68.22
CA PRO A 9 -13.67 -4.48 67.98
C PRO A 9 -14.67 -3.83 69.00
N GLU A 10 -15.03 -2.53 68.89
CA GLU A 10 -16.44 -2.01 68.87
C GLU A 10 -16.58 -0.46 68.71
N ILE A 11 -17.82 0.00 68.50
CA ILE A 11 -18.34 1.15 67.71
C ILE A 11 -19.12 2.15 68.62
N VAL A 12 -19.51 3.33 68.06
CA VAL A 12 -20.64 4.26 68.40
C VAL A 12 -20.25 5.37 69.41
N SER A 13 -20.51 6.69 69.21
CA SER A 13 -21.82 7.36 69.00
C SER A 13 -21.76 8.79 68.43
N GLU A 14 -22.88 9.18 67.82
CA GLU A 14 -23.29 10.52 67.37
C GLU A 14 -23.89 11.42 68.48
N ASN A 15 -23.85 12.73 68.21
CA ASN A 15 -24.76 13.85 68.60
C ASN A 15 -24.78 14.42 70.03
N GLU A 16 -24.73 15.76 70.10
CA GLU A 16 -25.66 16.58 70.89
C GLU A 16 -25.80 18.03 70.35
N ASP A 17 -27.06 18.46 70.25
CA ASP A 17 -27.74 19.72 69.83
C ASP A 17 -27.40 20.98 70.69
N PRO A 18 -27.90 22.25 70.49
CA PRO A 18 -29.22 22.66 69.93
C PRO A 18 -29.32 24.01 69.12
N GLN A 19 -30.56 24.27 68.64
CA GLN A 19 -31.17 25.38 67.84
C GLN A 19 -31.20 26.81 68.50
N PRO A 20 -31.97 27.82 68.00
CA PRO A 20 -31.87 28.62 66.75
C PRO A 20 -31.98 30.18 67.01
N GLY A 21 -31.73 31.02 65.99
CA GLY A 21 -32.01 32.47 66.07
C GLY A 21 -31.84 33.21 64.72
N GLU A 22 -32.88 33.93 64.31
CA GLU A 22 -33.22 34.46 62.98
C GLU A 22 -32.31 35.54 62.36
N GLU A 23 -32.22 35.43 61.03
CA GLU A 23 -32.12 36.42 59.95
C GLU A 23 -31.93 37.91 60.25
N ASP A 24 -30.96 38.53 59.55
CA ASP A 24 -31.31 39.70 58.73
C ASP A 24 -30.46 39.83 57.45
N ASN A 25 -31.14 40.25 56.39
CA ASN A 25 -30.76 40.17 54.98
C ASN A 25 -29.55 41.03 54.59
N LYS A 26 -28.49 40.39 54.09
CA LYS A 26 -27.69 40.93 52.99
C LYS A 26 -27.67 39.92 51.87
N THR A 27 -28.52 40.13 50.88
CA THR A 27 -28.51 39.46 49.59
C THR A 27 -27.18 39.79 48.89
N LEU A 28 -26.14 39.01 49.18
CA LEU A 28 -24.88 39.02 48.45
C LEU A 28 -25.07 38.09 47.25
N ALA A 29 -24.98 38.69 46.06
CA ALA A 29 -25.14 38.04 44.78
C ALA A 29 -24.31 36.75 44.65
N LEU A 30 -24.91 35.73 44.02
CA LEU A 30 -24.27 34.46 43.68
C LEU A 30 -22.98 34.71 42.86
N PRO A 31 -21.82 34.13 43.23
CA PRO A 31 -20.56 34.37 42.54
C PRO A 31 -20.55 33.69 41.17
N GLN A 32 -20.94 34.40 40.11
CA GLN A 32 -20.43 34.12 38.78
C GLN A 32 -18.93 34.48 38.79
N GLN A 33 -18.06 33.47 38.90
CA GLN A 33 -16.62 33.63 38.83
C GLN A 33 -16.23 34.39 37.56
N PHE A 34 -15.56 35.54 37.71
CA PHE A 34 -14.97 36.28 36.59
C PHE A 34 -13.90 35.41 35.93
N LEU A 35 -14.16 34.98 34.69
CA LEU A 35 -13.16 34.34 33.84
C LEU A 35 -12.13 35.37 33.38
N PRO A 36 -10.85 35.03 33.23
CA PRO A 36 -9.80 35.98 32.91
C PRO A 36 -9.84 36.44 31.45
N ASP A 37 -9.45 37.69 31.19
CA ASP A 37 -9.41 38.27 29.82
C ASP A 37 -8.22 37.76 28.99
N SER A 38 -7.32 36.96 29.58
CA SER A 38 -6.23 36.26 28.89
C SER A 38 -6.05 34.83 29.41
N LEU A 39 -5.78 33.90 28.50
CA LEU A 39 -5.61 32.48 28.80
C LEU A 39 -4.30 31.95 28.24
N TYR A 40 -3.68 31.04 28.99
CA TYR A 40 -2.67 30.14 28.45
C TYR A 40 -3.36 29.04 27.64
N LEU A 41 -2.80 28.71 26.48
CA LEU A 41 -3.41 27.80 25.52
C LEU A 41 -2.60 26.51 25.37
N ILE A 42 -3.30 25.36 25.35
CA ILE A 42 -2.72 24.06 24.98
C ILE A 42 -3.50 23.50 23.78
N PRO A 43 -2.81 23.12 22.69
CA PRO A 43 -3.42 22.45 21.55
C PRO A 43 -3.73 20.98 21.88
N ILE A 44 -4.89 20.50 21.42
CA ILE A 44 -5.31 19.10 21.52
C ILE A 44 -5.52 18.51 20.12
N LEU A 45 -5.05 17.28 19.89
CA LEU A 45 -4.91 16.73 18.53
C LEU A 45 -6.09 15.89 18.06
N GLU A 46 -6.87 15.31 18.98
CA GLU A 46 -7.87 14.31 18.60
C GLU A 46 -9.24 14.93 18.32
N ARG A 47 -9.76 15.71 19.28
CA ARG A 47 -11.10 16.28 19.24
C ARG A 47 -11.16 17.59 20.01
N PRO A 48 -12.01 18.55 19.62
CA PRO A 48 -12.26 19.75 20.40
C PRO A 48 -12.94 19.43 21.73
N PHE A 49 -12.60 20.21 22.73
CA PHE A 49 -13.18 20.13 24.07
C PHE A 49 -14.43 21.02 24.15
N PHE A 50 -15.51 20.52 24.73
CA PHE A 50 -16.79 21.25 24.81
C PHE A 50 -17.10 21.76 26.23
N PRO A 51 -17.89 22.85 26.36
CA PRO A 51 -18.50 23.20 27.63
C PRO A 51 -19.36 22.04 28.19
N ALA A 52 -19.41 21.90 29.51
CA ALA A 52 -20.07 20.78 30.22
C ALA A 52 -19.43 19.39 30.06
N GLN A 53 -18.29 19.27 29.36
CA GLN A 53 -17.50 18.04 29.33
C GLN A 53 -16.52 17.99 30.51
N ALA A 54 -16.40 16.83 31.15
CA ALA A 54 -15.37 16.56 32.16
C ALA A 54 -14.66 15.25 31.83
N GLN A 55 -13.35 15.30 31.57
CA GLN A 55 -12.56 14.11 31.25
C GLN A 55 -11.09 14.27 31.67
N PRO A 56 -10.39 13.15 31.98
CA PRO A 56 -8.96 13.19 32.20
C PRO A 56 -8.22 13.52 30.90
N ILE A 57 -7.31 14.49 30.97
CA ILE A 57 -6.39 14.87 29.91
C ILE A 57 -4.97 14.54 30.36
N MET A 58 -4.17 14.05 29.42
CA MET A 58 -2.76 13.74 29.61
C MET A 58 -1.93 14.48 28.59
N VAL A 59 -0.99 15.30 29.05
CA VAL A 59 -0.08 16.10 28.21
C VAL A 59 1.38 15.74 28.50
N ASN A 60 2.25 15.90 27.49
CA ASN A 60 3.68 15.65 27.64
C ASN A 60 4.31 16.71 28.58
N ARG A 61 5.09 16.25 29.57
CA ARG A 61 5.73 17.13 30.56
C ARG A 61 6.80 18.04 29.95
N GLU A 62 7.67 17.53 29.09
CA GLU A 62 8.75 18.31 28.46
C GLU A 62 8.22 19.54 27.71
N GLN A 63 7.05 19.42 27.09
CA GLN A 63 6.45 20.49 26.29
C GLN A 63 5.60 21.47 27.10
N TRP A 64 4.91 21.00 28.16
CA TRP A 64 3.82 21.77 28.78
C TRP A 64 4.03 22.07 30.27
N ASP A 65 5.12 21.61 30.89
CA ASP A 65 5.41 21.86 32.32
C ASP A 65 5.50 23.35 32.67
N GLU A 66 6.12 24.18 31.81
CA GLU A 66 6.18 25.63 32.02
C GLU A 66 4.79 26.28 31.97
N THR A 67 3.96 25.87 31.00
CA THR A 67 2.58 26.36 30.85
C THR A 67 1.74 26.02 32.09
N MET A 68 1.84 24.78 32.59
CA MET A 68 1.10 24.33 33.77
C MET A 68 1.56 25.03 35.05
N LYS A 69 2.87 25.30 35.20
CA LYS A 69 3.40 26.08 36.33
C LYS A 69 2.88 27.52 36.33
N LEU A 70 2.76 28.16 35.17
CA LEU A 70 2.21 29.52 35.06
C LEU A 70 0.71 29.56 35.37
N VAL A 71 -0.05 28.57 34.91
CA VAL A 71 -1.48 28.42 35.26
C VAL A 71 -1.67 28.15 36.76
N GLY A 72 -0.79 27.38 37.39
CA GLY A 72 -0.80 27.16 38.83
C GLY A 72 -0.60 28.43 39.66
N LYS A 73 0.18 29.40 39.16
CA LYS A 73 0.47 30.67 39.84
C LYS A 73 -0.66 31.70 39.72
N SER A 74 -1.57 31.58 38.75
CA SER A 74 -2.63 32.57 38.51
C SER A 74 -3.80 32.49 39.50
N GLY A 75 -3.84 31.46 40.36
CA GLY A 75 -4.85 31.27 41.41
C GLY A 75 -6.22 30.79 40.92
N GLN A 76 -6.57 30.99 39.65
CA GLN A 76 -7.86 30.59 39.07
C GLN A 76 -7.87 29.17 38.46
N LEU A 77 -6.70 28.56 38.24
CA LEU A 77 -6.55 27.20 37.68
C LEU A 77 -7.38 26.94 36.40
N VAL A 78 -7.41 27.93 35.50
CA VAL A 78 -8.09 27.84 34.20
C VAL A 78 -7.09 27.83 33.04
N LEU A 79 -7.44 27.10 31.98
CA LEU A 79 -6.64 26.91 30.78
C LEU A 79 -7.53 26.98 29.53
N GLY A 80 -7.03 27.47 28.40
CA GLY A 80 -7.72 27.36 27.12
C GLY A 80 -7.27 26.12 26.34
N LEU A 81 -8.21 25.30 25.88
CA LEU A 81 -7.95 24.19 24.98
C LEU A 81 -8.43 24.52 23.56
N CYS A 82 -7.56 24.27 22.58
CA CYS A 82 -7.83 24.51 21.15
C CYS A 82 -7.54 23.25 20.35
N TYR A 83 -8.45 22.82 19.48
CA TYR A 83 -8.24 21.65 18.63
C TYR A 83 -7.36 21.98 17.41
N VAL A 84 -6.34 21.16 17.14
CA VAL A 84 -5.44 21.30 15.98
C VAL A 84 -5.24 19.95 15.31
N GLU A 85 -5.34 19.88 13.99
CA GLU A 85 -5.42 18.59 13.26
C GLU A 85 -4.14 17.77 13.20
N LYS A 86 -2.95 18.39 13.22
CA LYS A 86 -1.65 17.71 13.11
C LYS A 86 -0.52 18.57 13.65
N SER A 87 0.50 17.94 14.24
CA SER A 87 1.85 18.50 14.35
C SER A 87 2.87 17.37 14.21
N GLU A 88 3.76 17.47 13.21
CA GLU A 88 4.84 16.49 12.97
C GLU A 88 6.10 16.80 13.80
N SER A 89 6.15 17.94 14.49
CA SER A 89 7.37 18.43 15.16
C SER A 89 7.20 18.91 16.61
N GLY A 90 6.00 18.78 17.20
CA GLY A 90 5.70 19.27 18.55
C GLY A 90 5.70 20.80 18.70
N LYS A 91 5.99 21.52 17.62
CA LYS A 91 5.82 22.98 17.49
C LYS A 91 4.53 23.24 16.73
N PHE A 92 3.73 24.16 17.25
CA PHE A 92 2.46 24.57 16.65
C PHE A 92 2.58 26.00 16.16
N ASN A 93 2.15 26.28 14.93
CA ASN A 93 2.08 27.65 14.46
C ASN A 93 0.80 28.30 15.01
N PRO A 94 0.84 29.52 15.60
CA PRO A 94 -0.37 30.25 15.99
C PRO A 94 -1.45 30.35 14.91
N ASP A 95 -1.08 30.33 13.63
CA ASP A 95 -2.05 30.36 12.50
C ASP A 95 -2.85 29.05 12.36
N GLU A 96 -2.40 27.95 12.99
CA GLU A 96 -3.08 26.66 13.01
C GLU A 96 -4.12 26.56 14.13
N PHE A 97 -4.13 27.50 15.08
CA PHE A 97 -5.11 27.53 16.15
C PHE A 97 -6.45 28.02 15.61
N PRO A 98 -7.56 27.29 15.85
CA PRO A 98 -8.87 27.78 15.50
C PRO A 98 -9.23 29.03 16.31
N ALA A 99 -10.09 29.87 15.75
CA ALA A 99 -10.48 31.13 16.38
C ALA A 99 -11.25 30.94 17.69
N VAL A 100 -11.91 29.79 17.88
CA VAL A 100 -12.72 29.47 19.06
C VAL A 100 -12.18 28.20 19.73
N GLY A 101 -11.98 28.28 21.06
CA GLY A 101 -11.63 27.15 21.93
C GLY A 101 -12.57 27.06 23.13
N CYS A 102 -12.24 26.16 24.06
CA CYS A 102 -12.97 25.99 25.32
C CYS A 102 -12.07 26.29 26.51
N VAL A 103 -12.54 27.16 27.41
CA VAL A 103 -11.89 27.39 28.69
C VAL A 103 -12.25 26.25 29.62
N VAL A 104 -11.23 25.62 30.19
CA VAL A 104 -11.37 24.50 31.12
C VAL A 104 -10.83 24.87 32.48
N GLN A 105 -11.50 24.38 33.52
CA GLN A 105 -10.99 24.37 34.88
C GLN A 105 -10.20 23.08 35.11
N LEU A 106 -9.04 23.22 35.74
CA LEU A 106 -8.14 22.10 36.02
C LEU A 106 -8.42 21.56 37.43
N HIS A 107 -8.68 20.25 37.51
CA HIS A 107 -8.82 19.51 38.76
C HIS A 107 -7.76 18.39 38.84
N HIS A 108 -7.30 18.09 40.04
CA HIS A 108 -6.38 16.96 40.32
C HIS A 108 -5.16 16.88 39.38
N VAL A 109 -4.41 17.98 39.25
CA VAL A 109 -3.17 17.99 38.45
C VAL A 109 -2.11 17.14 39.15
N GLN A 110 -1.67 16.08 38.49
CA GLN A 110 -0.63 15.16 38.94
C GLN A 110 0.43 14.99 37.86
N VAL A 111 1.68 14.83 38.28
CA VAL A 111 2.81 14.55 37.38
C VAL A 111 3.25 13.11 37.61
N VAL A 112 3.14 12.30 36.56
CA VAL A 112 3.50 10.88 36.57
C VAL A 112 4.56 10.66 35.50
N GLU A 113 5.79 10.38 35.93
CA GLU A 113 6.98 10.24 35.06
C GLU A 113 7.13 11.44 34.09
N ASP A 114 7.00 11.20 32.79
CA ASP A 114 7.15 12.16 31.69
C ASP A 114 5.83 12.79 31.23
N LYS A 115 4.73 12.61 31.98
CA LYS A 115 3.41 13.13 31.62
C LYS A 115 2.74 13.88 32.77
N ILE A 116 1.97 14.90 32.41
CA ILE A 116 1.10 15.65 33.33
C ILE A 116 -0.33 15.18 33.07
N GLN A 117 -1.00 14.69 34.10
CA GLN A 117 -2.39 14.26 34.06
C GLN A 117 -3.26 15.20 34.90
N PHE A 118 -4.39 15.61 34.36
CA PHE A 118 -5.37 16.43 35.08
C PHE A 118 -6.79 16.15 34.58
N VAL A 119 -7.80 16.42 35.39
CA VAL A 119 -9.19 16.38 34.95
C VAL A 119 -9.58 17.77 34.47
N ALA A 120 -9.92 17.90 33.19
CA ALA A 120 -10.37 19.15 32.61
C ALA A 120 -11.89 19.23 32.68
N GLN A 121 -12.45 20.32 33.21
CA GLN A 121 -13.88 20.61 33.21
C GLN A 121 -14.17 21.83 32.31
N GLY A 122 -14.91 21.63 31.23
CA GLY A 122 -15.23 22.68 30.27
C GLY A 122 -16.25 23.68 30.82
N LEU A 123 -15.86 24.96 30.90
CA LEU A 123 -16.70 26.01 31.45
C LEU A 123 -17.46 26.76 30.35
N LYS A 124 -16.75 27.38 29.41
CA LYS A 124 -17.33 28.23 28.35
C LYS A 124 -16.48 28.17 27.08
N ARG A 125 -17.07 28.64 25.98
CA ARG A 125 -16.32 28.97 24.75
C ARG A 125 -15.57 30.27 24.94
N PHE A 126 -14.41 30.39 24.33
CA PHE A 126 -13.72 31.65 24.18
C PHE A 126 -13.32 31.86 22.72
N LYS A 127 -13.19 33.12 22.30
CA LYS A 127 -12.65 33.50 21.00
C LYS A 127 -11.33 34.22 21.20
N ILE A 128 -10.29 33.83 20.48
CA ILE A 128 -8.98 34.49 20.49
C ILE A 128 -9.13 35.86 19.80
N THR A 129 -8.71 36.94 20.47
CA THR A 129 -8.67 38.28 19.88
C THR A 129 -7.27 38.67 19.48
N ASP A 130 -6.29 38.48 20.38
CA ASP A 130 -4.90 38.88 20.19
C ASP A 130 -3.94 37.90 20.87
N TRP A 131 -2.75 37.72 20.30
CA TRP A 131 -1.70 36.89 20.88
C TRP A 131 -0.76 37.74 21.76
N ILE A 132 -0.59 37.34 23.02
CA ILE A 132 0.41 37.92 23.94
C ILE A 132 1.75 37.20 23.76
N SER A 133 1.74 35.87 23.60
CA SER A 133 2.90 35.06 23.24
C SER A 133 2.53 34.07 22.13
N LYS A 134 3.28 34.12 21.03
CA LYS A 134 3.15 33.24 19.86
C LYS A 134 4.04 31.99 19.92
N ASN A 135 4.87 31.87 20.94
CA ASN A 135 5.70 30.68 21.21
C ASN A 135 5.20 30.01 22.49
N ALA A 136 5.45 28.71 22.65
CA ALA A 136 5.17 28.02 23.91
C ALA A 136 5.97 28.66 25.07
N PRO A 137 5.35 28.98 26.22
CA PRO A 137 3.91 28.89 26.54
C PRO A 137 3.03 29.87 25.74
N TYR A 138 2.05 29.32 25.01
CA TYR A 138 1.12 30.10 24.21
C TYR A 138 0.19 30.90 25.12
N HIS A 139 0.07 32.21 24.89
CA HIS A 139 -0.73 33.09 25.74
C HIS A 139 -1.51 34.09 24.86
N ALA A 140 -2.82 34.18 25.05
CA ALA A 140 -3.68 34.99 24.20
C ALA A 140 -4.75 35.74 25.00
N ARG A 141 -5.13 36.93 24.53
CA ARG A 141 -6.33 37.64 24.98
C ARG A 141 -7.56 36.98 24.36
N VAL A 142 -8.59 36.85 25.17
CA VAL A 142 -9.79 36.11 24.80
C VAL A 142 -11.04 36.88 25.16
N VAL A 143 -12.12 36.63 24.42
CA VAL A 143 -13.47 37.09 24.74
C VAL A 143 -14.42 35.93 24.83
N TYR A 144 -15.40 36.01 25.72
CA TYR A 144 -16.40 34.96 25.93
C TYR A 144 -17.69 35.32 25.18
N PRO A 145 -17.94 34.72 24.00
CA PRO A 145 -19.09 35.09 23.19
C PRO A 145 -20.41 34.72 23.89
N THR A 146 -21.34 35.68 23.94
CA THR A 146 -22.72 35.44 24.36
C THR A 146 -23.59 35.14 23.13
N SER A 147 -24.52 34.20 23.28
CA SER A 147 -25.46 33.89 22.20
C SER A 147 -26.49 35.01 22.06
N PRO A 148 -26.91 35.36 20.83
CA PRO A 148 -28.01 36.31 20.63
C PRO A 148 -29.31 35.76 21.24
N ARG A 149 -30.25 36.63 21.60
CA ARG A 149 -31.61 36.20 21.98
C ARG A 149 -32.30 35.62 20.75
N GLU A 150 -32.82 34.40 20.89
CA GLU A 150 -33.50 33.65 19.84
C GLU A 150 -34.90 33.24 20.34
N ASP A 151 -35.76 32.82 19.42
CA ASP A 151 -37.12 32.35 19.70
C ASP A 151 -37.09 31.12 20.64
N GLU A 152 -37.64 31.28 21.85
CA GLU A 152 -37.65 30.26 22.90
C GLU A 152 -38.47 29.03 22.51
N ASP A 153 -39.58 29.19 21.78
CA ASP A 153 -40.42 28.07 21.35
C ASP A 153 -39.69 27.20 20.33
N ARG A 154 -38.97 27.84 19.41
CA ARG A 154 -38.15 27.14 18.42
C ARG A 154 -36.98 26.40 19.08
N LEU A 155 -36.30 27.02 20.05
CA LEU A 155 -35.22 26.37 20.79
C LEU A 155 -35.73 25.17 21.61
N LYS A 156 -36.90 25.31 22.24
CA LYS A 156 -37.54 24.23 22.99
C LYS A 156 -37.89 23.04 22.09
N ALA A 157 -38.39 23.29 20.88
CA ALA A 157 -38.65 22.24 19.89
C ALA A 157 -37.38 21.48 19.48
N TYR A 158 -36.27 22.19 19.22
CA TYR A 158 -34.97 21.56 18.95
C TYR A 158 -34.46 20.75 20.14
N SER A 159 -34.54 21.29 21.35
CA SER A 159 -34.15 20.57 22.58
C SER A 159 -34.93 19.26 22.72
N MET A 160 -36.24 19.27 22.48
CA MET A 160 -37.07 18.05 22.53
C MET A 160 -36.65 17.02 21.47
N ALA A 161 -36.32 17.46 20.25
CA ALA A 161 -35.88 16.58 19.18
C ALA A 161 -34.52 15.92 19.49
N VAL A 162 -33.58 16.69 20.04
CA VAL A 162 -32.27 16.20 20.49
C VAL A 162 -32.43 15.20 21.64
N ILE A 163 -33.20 15.54 22.67
CA ILE A 163 -33.47 14.64 23.81
C ILE A 163 -34.09 13.31 23.33
N LYS A 164 -35.01 13.35 22.36
CA LYS A 164 -35.61 12.15 21.78
C LYS A 164 -34.55 11.24 21.15
N ILE A 165 -33.64 11.78 20.34
CA ILE A 165 -32.58 11.00 19.68
C ILE A 165 -31.61 10.42 20.70
N ILE A 166 -31.22 11.20 21.72
CA ILE A 166 -30.34 10.71 22.80
C ILE A 166 -30.99 9.54 23.54
N LYS A 167 -32.29 9.61 23.85
CA LYS A 167 -33.03 8.49 24.47
C LYS A 167 -33.04 7.23 23.61
N GLU A 168 -33.04 7.36 22.29
CA GLU A 168 -32.92 6.22 21.36
C GLU A 168 -31.48 5.66 21.29
N LEU A 169 -30.45 6.51 21.48
CA LEU A 169 -29.04 6.13 21.45
C LEU A 169 -28.61 5.34 22.69
N LEU A 170 -29.07 5.75 23.87
CA LEU A 170 -28.63 5.21 25.16
C LEU A 170 -28.74 3.66 25.29
N PRO A 171 -29.83 2.99 24.87
CA PRO A 171 -29.95 1.54 24.98
C PRO A 171 -29.05 0.76 24.02
N LEU A 172 -28.59 1.41 22.94
CA LEU A 172 -27.87 0.75 21.85
C LEU A 172 -26.36 0.71 22.05
N ASN A 173 -25.82 1.49 22.99
CA ASN A 173 -24.39 1.52 23.28
C ASN A 173 -24.11 1.08 24.73
N PRO A 174 -23.46 -0.09 24.94
CA PRO A 174 -23.14 -0.64 26.26
C PRO A 174 -22.22 0.24 27.11
N LEU A 175 -21.49 1.18 26.51
CA LEU A 175 -20.55 2.07 27.19
C LEU A 175 -21.24 3.21 27.95
N PHE A 176 -22.56 3.39 27.80
CA PHE A 176 -23.32 4.40 28.52
C PHE A 176 -23.86 3.85 29.84
N ASN A 177 -23.13 4.13 30.93
CA ASN A 177 -23.50 3.73 32.28
C ASN A 177 -24.83 4.37 32.75
N GLU A 178 -25.42 3.77 33.79
CA GLU A 178 -26.63 4.27 34.46
C GLU A 178 -26.47 5.71 35.00
N GLU A 179 -25.24 6.11 35.32
CA GLU A 179 -24.85 7.47 35.69
C GLU A 179 -25.08 8.51 34.57
N LEU A 180 -24.83 8.15 33.30
CA LEU A 180 -25.12 9.01 32.14
C LEU A 180 -26.62 9.19 31.92
N LYS A 181 -27.41 8.14 32.20
CA LYS A 181 -28.89 8.23 32.18
C LYS A 181 -29.40 9.16 33.27
N GLN A 182 -28.82 9.11 34.47
CA GLN A 182 -29.13 10.07 35.54
C GLN A 182 -28.67 11.48 35.21
N TYR A 183 -27.49 11.67 34.62
CA TYR A 183 -27.01 12.99 34.18
C TYR A 183 -27.92 13.61 33.11
N LEU A 184 -28.40 12.80 32.16
CA LEU A 184 -29.38 13.21 31.15
C LEU A 184 -30.76 13.54 31.71
N SER A 185 -31.15 12.95 32.83
CA SER A 185 -32.41 13.30 33.52
C SER A 185 -32.39 14.69 34.16
N ARG A 186 -31.20 15.29 34.34
CA ARG A 186 -31.02 16.65 34.87
C ARG A 186 -31.10 17.73 33.81
N PHE A 187 -30.92 17.40 32.53
CA PHE A 187 -31.08 18.37 31.44
C PHE A 187 -32.56 18.71 31.24
N THR A 188 -32.90 19.94 31.58
CA THR A 188 -34.22 20.49 31.30
C THR A 188 -34.22 21.08 29.88
N PRO A 189 -35.32 21.03 29.11
CA PRO A 189 -35.41 21.68 27.79
C PRO A 189 -35.04 23.17 27.75
N ASN A 190 -34.92 23.78 28.93
CA ASN A 190 -34.64 25.19 29.17
C ASN A 190 -33.15 25.56 29.08
N GLU A 191 -32.24 24.58 28.92
CA GLU A 191 -30.79 24.82 28.74
C GLU A 191 -30.26 24.35 27.38
N PRO A 192 -30.76 24.92 26.26
CA PRO A 192 -30.47 24.43 24.91
C PRO A 192 -28.98 24.51 24.56
N SER A 193 -28.25 25.53 25.05
CA SER A 193 -26.82 25.65 24.74
C SER A 193 -26.01 24.47 25.29
N LEU A 194 -26.20 24.10 26.57
CA LEU A 194 -25.45 23.01 27.18
C LEU A 194 -25.85 21.66 26.58
N LEU A 195 -27.14 21.49 26.27
CA LEU A 195 -27.64 20.30 25.59
C LEU A 195 -27.00 20.11 24.21
N ALA A 196 -26.84 21.17 23.41
CA ALA A 196 -26.17 21.10 22.11
C ALA A 196 -24.71 20.66 22.24
N ASP A 197 -24.01 21.20 23.24
CA ASP A 197 -22.59 20.94 23.48
C ASP A 197 -22.37 19.49 23.94
N PHE A 198 -23.16 19.06 24.91
CA PHE A 198 -23.16 17.69 25.41
C PHE A 198 -23.49 16.68 24.29
N SER A 199 -24.48 17.00 23.47
CA SER A 199 -24.88 16.15 22.35
C SER A 199 -23.76 15.94 21.32
N ALA A 200 -22.93 16.95 21.07
CA ALA A 200 -21.78 16.81 20.18
C ALA A 200 -20.78 15.78 20.72
N THR A 201 -20.57 15.73 22.05
CA THR A 201 -19.66 14.76 22.70
C THR A 201 -20.12 13.30 22.59
N LEU A 202 -21.41 13.06 22.36
CA LEU A 202 -21.98 11.72 22.18
C LEU A 202 -21.76 11.14 20.77
N THR A 203 -21.21 11.92 19.84
CA THR A 203 -21.04 11.50 18.44
C THR A 203 -19.62 11.05 18.13
N THR A 204 -19.48 10.18 17.12
CA THR A 204 -18.19 9.74 16.58
C THR A 204 -17.71 10.60 15.40
N ALA A 205 -18.25 11.82 15.26
CA ALA A 205 -17.94 12.74 14.17
C ALA A 205 -16.45 13.16 14.14
N SER A 206 -16.01 13.66 12.99
CA SER A 206 -14.62 14.10 12.81
C SER A 206 -14.31 15.35 13.64
N GLY A 207 -13.04 15.56 14.03
CA GLY A 207 -12.63 16.74 14.78
C GLY A 207 -12.98 18.06 14.08
N LYS A 208 -12.95 18.08 12.73
CA LYS A 208 -13.42 19.20 11.89
C LYS A 208 -14.90 19.52 12.11
N ASP A 209 -15.75 18.50 12.02
CA ASP A 209 -17.21 18.68 12.15
C ASP A 209 -17.58 19.13 13.56
N LEU A 210 -16.87 18.62 14.57
CA LEU A 210 -17.04 19.04 15.96
C LEU A 210 -16.53 20.46 16.20
N GLN A 211 -15.42 20.85 15.57
CA GLN A 211 -14.89 22.22 15.68
C GLN A 211 -15.87 23.24 15.07
N ASP A 212 -16.50 22.91 13.95
CA ASP A 212 -17.56 23.73 13.33
C ASP A 212 -18.78 23.92 14.26
N ILE A 213 -19.11 22.92 15.10
CA ILE A 213 -20.13 23.08 16.15
C ILE A 213 -19.65 24.00 17.25
N LEU A 214 -18.39 23.85 17.71
CA LEU A 214 -17.82 24.70 18.76
C LEU A 214 -17.80 26.18 18.33
N GLU A 215 -17.50 26.45 17.07
CA GLU A 215 -17.46 27.80 16.46
C GLU A 215 -18.84 28.42 16.22
N THR A 216 -19.91 27.61 16.20
CA THR A 216 -21.26 28.10 15.91
C THR A 216 -21.90 28.75 17.16
N ILE A 217 -21.83 30.07 17.24
CA ILE A 217 -22.37 30.85 18.38
C ILE A 217 -23.92 30.81 18.48
N PRO A 218 -24.71 31.03 17.40
CA PRO A 218 -26.17 30.96 17.48
C PRO A 218 -26.67 29.56 17.84
N ILE A 219 -27.53 29.47 18.86
CA ILE A 219 -27.95 28.20 19.47
C ILE A 219 -28.79 27.38 18.49
N SER A 220 -29.73 27.99 17.76
CA SER A 220 -30.57 27.29 16.79
C SER A 220 -29.76 26.62 15.67
N LYS A 221 -28.77 27.33 15.12
CA LYS A 221 -27.89 26.78 14.08
C LYS A 221 -27.02 25.65 14.62
N ARG A 222 -26.55 25.78 15.85
CA ARG A 222 -25.75 24.76 16.53
C ARG A 222 -26.57 23.49 16.77
N MET A 223 -27.80 23.64 17.25
CA MET A 223 -28.75 22.55 17.45
C MET A 223 -29.04 21.78 16.16
N ASP A 224 -29.21 22.47 15.04
CA ASP A 224 -29.45 21.85 13.74
C ASP A 224 -28.25 20.97 13.30
N LYS A 225 -27.03 21.51 13.37
CA LYS A 225 -25.79 20.77 13.07
C LYS A 225 -25.64 19.54 13.96
N VAL A 226 -25.84 19.69 15.26
CA VAL A 226 -25.76 18.61 16.25
C VAL A 226 -26.80 17.53 15.97
N LEU A 227 -28.03 17.90 15.62
CA LEU A 227 -29.11 16.96 15.31
C LEU A 227 -28.76 16.09 14.10
N VAL A 228 -28.11 16.65 13.08
CA VAL A 228 -27.63 15.88 11.91
C VAL A 228 -26.59 14.85 12.32
N LEU A 229 -25.61 15.24 13.14
CA LEU A 229 -24.57 14.31 13.61
C LEU A 229 -25.16 13.20 14.50
N LEU A 230 -26.06 13.53 15.42
CA LEU A 230 -26.74 12.55 16.28
C LEU A 230 -27.57 11.55 15.48
N LYS A 231 -28.27 11.99 14.41
CA LYS A 231 -29.02 11.08 13.53
C LYS A 231 -28.11 10.09 12.82
N LYS A 232 -26.98 10.58 12.31
CA LYS A 232 -25.96 9.74 11.66
C LYS A 232 -25.38 8.72 12.64
N GLU A 233 -25.08 9.13 13.87
CA GLU A 233 -24.61 8.24 14.93
C GLU A 233 -25.64 7.13 15.24
N LEU A 234 -26.91 7.50 15.32
CA LEU A 234 -28.01 6.55 15.58
C LEU A 234 -28.13 5.50 14.47
N GLU A 235 -27.98 5.89 13.21
CA GLU A 235 -27.99 4.95 12.07
C GLU A 235 -26.81 3.96 12.14
N ILE A 236 -25.61 4.45 12.48
CA ILE A 236 -24.42 3.60 12.63
C ILE A 236 -24.64 2.57 13.75
N LEU A 237 -25.11 3.01 14.92
CA LEU A 237 -25.35 2.13 16.06
C LEU A 237 -26.48 1.13 15.79
N LYS A 238 -27.54 1.53 15.07
CA LYS A 238 -28.59 0.59 14.62
C LYS A 238 -28.01 -0.48 13.70
N MET A 239 -27.21 -0.11 12.70
CA MET A 239 -26.53 -1.07 11.84
C MET A 239 -25.59 -2.00 12.61
N GLN A 240 -24.80 -1.49 13.57
CA GLN A 240 -23.95 -2.32 14.41
C GLN A 240 -24.77 -3.29 15.29
N SER A 241 -25.89 -2.83 15.85
CA SER A 241 -26.81 -3.68 16.60
C SER A 241 -27.41 -4.78 15.71
N ASP A 242 -27.80 -4.45 14.48
CA ASP A 242 -28.36 -5.41 13.53
C ASP A 242 -27.31 -6.43 13.05
N ILE A 243 -26.07 -6.01 12.81
CA ILE A 243 -24.95 -6.90 12.54
C ILE A 243 -24.70 -7.82 13.75
N SER A 244 -24.66 -7.26 14.97
CA SER A 244 -24.47 -8.03 16.20
C SER A 244 -25.62 -9.02 16.43
N LYS A 245 -26.87 -8.65 16.11
CA LYS A 245 -28.02 -9.56 16.14
C LYS A 245 -27.91 -10.65 15.08
N GLU A 246 -27.45 -10.35 13.87
CA GLU A 246 -27.29 -11.37 12.82
C GLU A 246 -26.14 -12.33 13.15
N VAL A 247 -25.02 -11.81 13.67
CA VAL A 247 -23.92 -12.62 14.19
C VAL A 247 -24.40 -13.46 15.38
N ASN A 248 -25.13 -12.87 16.33
CA ASN A 248 -25.70 -13.62 17.46
C ASN A 248 -26.78 -14.61 17.03
N ARG A 249 -27.50 -14.37 15.93
CA ARG A 249 -28.46 -15.33 15.35
C ARG A 249 -27.72 -16.51 14.73
N GLN A 250 -26.64 -16.27 13.99
CA GLN A 250 -25.75 -17.33 13.51
C GLN A 250 -25.08 -18.09 14.65
N VAL A 251 -24.62 -17.38 15.69
CA VAL A 251 -24.04 -17.98 16.90
C VAL A 251 -25.09 -18.75 17.69
N SER A 252 -26.33 -18.27 17.77
CA SER A 252 -27.44 -18.96 18.45
C SER A 252 -27.93 -20.17 17.66
N GLU A 253 -27.97 -20.12 16.32
CA GLU A 253 -28.20 -21.31 15.49
C GLU A 253 -27.06 -22.32 15.62
N ASN A 254 -25.81 -21.86 15.67
CA ASN A 254 -24.65 -22.71 15.89
C ASN A 254 -24.61 -23.26 17.32
N GLN A 255 -25.01 -22.48 18.33
CA GLN A 255 -25.16 -22.91 19.73
C GLN A 255 -26.32 -23.88 19.86
N ARG A 256 -27.44 -23.68 19.16
CA ARG A 256 -28.56 -24.62 19.11
C ARG A 256 -28.18 -25.90 18.39
N LYS A 257 -27.43 -25.84 17.29
CA LYS A 257 -26.85 -27.01 16.62
C LYS A 257 -25.80 -27.69 17.49
N PHE A 258 -25.01 -26.92 18.24
CA PHE A 258 -24.05 -27.43 19.22
C PHE A 258 -24.79 -28.11 20.36
N PHE A 259 -25.82 -27.51 20.96
CA PHE A 259 -26.65 -28.10 22.00
C PHE A 259 -27.41 -29.33 21.52
N LEU A 260 -27.96 -29.30 20.29
CA LEU A 260 -28.60 -30.46 19.69
C LEU A 260 -27.58 -31.57 19.39
N LYS A 261 -26.35 -31.21 19.00
CA LYS A 261 -25.25 -32.17 18.87
C LYS A 261 -24.83 -32.72 20.23
N GLU A 262 -24.67 -31.89 21.25
CA GLU A 262 -24.29 -32.28 22.61
C GLU A 262 -25.39 -33.13 23.25
N GLN A 263 -26.66 -32.80 23.01
CA GLN A 263 -27.81 -33.64 23.39
C GLN A 263 -27.81 -34.95 22.60
N LEU A 264 -27.57 -34.93 21.28
CA LEU A 264 -27.37 -36.16 20.49
C LEU A 264 -26.21 -36.99 21.04
N LYS A 265 -25.15 -36.34 21.51
CA LYS A 265 -23.93 -36.94 22.05
C LYS A 265 -24.18 -37.55 23.44
N ILE A 266 -24.93 -36.85 24.29
CA ILE A 266 -25.39 -37.35 25.60
C ILE A 266 -26.35 -38.52 25.38
N ILE A 267 -27.29 -38.41 24.44
CA ILE A 267 -28.20 -39.49 24.04
C ILE A 267 -27.41 -40.68 23.46
N GLN A 268 -26.41 -40.45 22.60
CA GLN A 268 -25.55 -41.51 22.05
C GLN A 268 -24.67 -42.17 23.12
N LYS A 269 -24.24 -41.42 24.14
CA LYS A 269 -23.49 -41.90 25.30
C LYS A 269 -24.37 -42.71 26.25
N GLU A 270 -25.61 -42.30 26.51
CA GLU A 270 -26.60 -43.08 27.28
C GLU A 270 -27.09 -44.33 26.54
N LEU A 271 -27.18 -44.29 25.20
CA LEU A 271 -27.55 -45.43 24.36
C LEU A 271 -26.39 -46.41 24.09
N GLY A 272 -25.18 -46.13 24.58
CA GLY A 272 -24.01 -47.00 24.40
C GLY A 272 -23.46 -47.05 22.97
N LEU A 273 -23.78 -46.07 22.12
CA LEU A 273 -23.46 -46.05 20.69
C LEU A 273 -22.19 -45.26 20.33
N SER A 274 -21.54 -44.57 21.29
CA SER A 274 -20.34 -43.76 21.05
C SER A 274 -19.16 -44.17 21.94
N LYS A 275 -17.98 -44.35 21.33
CA LYS A 275 -16.68 -44.29 22.02
C LYS A 275 -16.48 -42.87 22.59
N ASP A 276 -15.65 -42.73 23.63
CA ASP A 276 -15.25 -41.42 24.18
C ASP A 276 -14.74 -40.47 23.07
N ASP A 277 -15.05 -39.17 23.16
CA ASP A 277 -14.67 -38.15 22.15
C ASP A 277 -13.18 -38.14 21.84
N LYS A 278 -12.38 -38.32 22.90
CA LYS A 278 -10.94 -38.40 22.86
C LYS A 278 -10.48 -39.56 21.97
N THR A 279 -11.14 -40.70 22.10
CA THR A 279 -10.87 -41.91 21.33
C THR A 279 -11.25 -41.72 19.86
N ALA A 280 -12.36 -41.02 19.58
CA ALA A 280 -12.77 -40.72 18.20
C ALA A 280 -11.80 -39.75 17.49
N GLU A 281 -11.25 -38.75 18.20
CA GLU A 281 -10.23 -37.85 17.62
C GLU A 281 -8.90 -38.58 17.34
N ILE A 282 -8.47 -39.45 18.26
CA ILE A 282 -7.27 -40.28 18.08
C ILE A 282 -7.46 -41.24 16.89
N ASP A 283 -8.60 -41.92 16.80
CA ASP A 283 -8.91 -42.83 15.68
C ASP A 283 -8.90 -42.05 14.34
N LYS A 284 -9.46 -40.84 14.30
CA LYS A 284 -9.42 -39.98 13.11
C LYS A 284 -8.00 -39.59 12.68
N PHE A 285 -7.10 -39.29 13.63
CA PHE A 285 -5.71 -38.98 13.32
C PHE A 285 -4.97 -40.21 12.78
N ARG A 286 -5.22 -41.39 13.34
CA ARG A 286 -4.67 -42.66 12.83
C ARG A 286 -5.16 -42.96 11.42
N GLU A 287 -6.45 -42.85 11.15
CA GLU A 287 -7.03 -43.07 9.82
C GLU A 287 -6.40 -42.18 8.73
N ARG A 288 -6.02 -40.94 9.07
CA ARG A 288 -5.35 -40.02 8.12
C ARG A 288 -3.94 -40.49 7.74
N LEU A 289 -3.27 -41.23 8.62
CA LEU A 289 -1.89 -41.69 8.47
C LEU A 289 -1.79 -43.06 7.78
N GLU A 290 -2.80 -43.92 7.91
CA GLU A 290 -2.79 -45.28 7.31
C GLU A 290 -2.48 -45.30 5.81
N LYS A 291 -2.84 -44.24 5.08
CA LYS A 291 -2.63 -44.11 3.63
C LYS A 291 -1.39 -43.31 3.24
N ARG A 292 -0.56 -42.89 4.21
CA ARG A 292 0.60 -42.01 3.98
C ARG A 292 1.90 -42.75 4.29
N VAL A 293 2.97 -42.36 3.59
CA VAL A 293 4.30 -42.88 3.87
C VAL A 293 5.01 -41.84 4.75
N VAL A 294 4.94 -42.08 6.06
CA VAL A 294 5.50 -41.19 7.08
C VAL A 294 6.93 -41.65 7.42
N PRO A 295 7.93 -40.75 7.43
CA PRO A 295 9.28 -41.09 7.89
C PRO A 295 9.29 -41.58 9.34
N GLU A 296 10.16 -42.54 9.68
CA GLU A 296 10.20 -43.17 11.00
C GLU A 296 10.35 -42.18 12.15
N HIS A 297 11.22 -41.17 12.01
CA HIS A 297 11.41 -40.13 13.02
C HIS A 297 10.16 -39.25 13.24
N VAL A 298 9.36 -39.03 12.19
CA VAL A 298 8.09 -38.29 12.27
C VAL A 298 7.01 -39.17 12.90
N GLN A 299 6.94 -40.44 12.49
CA GLN A 299 5.96 -41.40 13.02
C GLN A 299 6.12 -41.55 14.54
N LYS A 300 7.36 -41.69 15.03
CA LYS A 300 7.66 -41.75 16.46
C LYS A 300 7.13 -40.53 17.21
N LYS A 301 7.37 -39.32 16.69
CA LYS A 301 6.90 -38.07 17.32
C LYS A 301 5.37 -37.96 17.31
N ILE A 302 4.71 -38.44 16.26
CA ILE A 302 3.25 -38.52 16.19
C ILE A 302 2.72 -39.49 17.25
N ASP A 303 3.32 -40.67 17.39
CA ASP A 303 2.89 -41.68 18.36
C ASP A 303 3.05 -41.19 19.80
N ASP A 304 4.17 -40.55 20.13
CA ASP A 304 4.42 -39.92 21.43
C ASP A 304 3.36 -38.86 21.76
N GLU A 305 2.99 -38.00 20.79
CA GLU A 305 1.98 -36.96 20.98
C GLU A 305 0.55 -37.51 21.01
N LEU A 306 0.27 -38.63 20.33
CA LEU A 306 -1.01 -39.35 20.45
C LEU A 306 -1.15 -40.00 21.83
N GLU A 307 -0.09 -40.61 22.36
CA GLU A 307 -0.07 -41.15 23.72
C GLU A 307 -0.26 -40.02 24.73
N LYS A 308 0.47 -38.90 24.59
CA LYS A 308 0.28 -37.71 25.42
C LYS A 308 -1.16 -37.21 25.37
N MET A 309 -1.75 -37.09 24.18
CA MET A 309 -3.14 -36.68 24.00
C MET A 309 -4.10 -37.65 24.69
N SER A 310 -3.82 -38.96 24.69
CA SER A 310 -4.64 -40.00 25.33
C SER A 310 -4.67 -39.92 26.86
N VAL A 311 -3.70 -39.25 27.48
CA VAL A 311 -3.62 -39.03 28.94
C VAL A 311 -4.19 -37.67 29.34
N LEU A 312 -3.93 -36.62 28.55
CA LEU A 312 -4.33 -35.24 28.86
C LEU A 312 -5.84 -35.05 29.05
N GLU A 313 -6.24 -34.24 30.03
CA GLU A 313 -7.63 -33.82 30.20
C GLU A 313 -8.05 -32.83 29.11
N THR A 314 -9.27 -32.96 28.58
CA THR A 314 -9.77 -32.17 27.45
C THR A 314 -9.88 -30.67 27.75
N GLY A 315 -9.97 -30.28 29.03
CA GLY A 315 -10.02 -28.88 29.48
C GLY A 315 -8.64 -28.21 29.61
N SER A 316 -7.54 -28.96 29.49
CA SER A 316 -6.19 -28.42 29.63
C SER A 316 -5.76 -27.60 28.42
N ALA A 317 -5.04 -26.49 28.65
CA ALA A 317 -4.41 -25.72 27.58
C ALA A 317 -3.44 -26.58 26.74
N GLU A 318 -2.79 -27.57 27.36
CA GLU A 318 -1.89 -28.51 26.66
C GLU A 318 -2.65 -29.45 25.71
N TYR A 319 -3.90 -29.81 26.01
CA TYR A 319 -4.71 -30.63 25.11
C TYR A 319 -4.99 -29.88 23.80
N GLY A 320 -5.35 -28.59 23.89
CA GLY A 320 -5.57 -27.75 22.72
C GLY A 320 -4.32 -27.62 21.83
N VAL A 321 -3.15 -27.40 22.44
CA VAL A 321 -1.88 -27.31 21.71
C VAL A 321 -1.51 -28.64 21.05
N THR A 322 -1.63 -29.75 21.78
CA THR A 322 -1.31 -31.10 21.29
C THR A 322 -2.25 -31.51 20.14
N ARG A 323 -3.55 -31.25 20.28
CA ARG A 323 -4.55 -31.51 19.24
C ARG A 323 -4.28 -30.72 17.97
N ASN A 324 -3.95 -29.44 18.09
CA ASN A 324 -3.62 -28.59 16.93
C ASN A 324 -2.35 -29.10 16.24
N TYR A 325 -1.33 -29.45 17.03
CA TYR A 325 -0.08 -30.02 16.50
C TYR A 325 -0.32 -31.32 15.74
N LEU A 326 -1.10 -32.25 16.30
CA LEU A 326 -1.50 -33.49 15.64
C LEU A 326 -2.36 -33.24 14.39
N ASP A 327 -3.26 -32.25 14.38
CA ASP A 327 -4.02 -31.90 13.16
C ASP A 327 -3.11 -31.40 12.04
N TRP A 328 -2.08 -30.61 12.38
CA TRP A 328 -1.09 -30.17 11.41
C TRP A 328 -0.24 -31.32 10.89
N LEU A 329 0.34 -32.15 11.76
CA LEU A 329 1.19 -33.28 11.36
C LEU A 329 0.42 -34.33 10.56
N THR A 330 -0.79 -34.71 11.00
CA THR A 330 -1.62 -35.70 10.28
C THR A 330 -2.27 -35.12 9.02
N GLY A 331 -2.39 -33.79 8.94
CA GLY A 331 -2.85 -33.09 7.74
C GLY A 331 -1.78 -32.97 6.66
N PHE A 332 -0.50 -32.96 7.02
CA PHE A 332 0.63 -32.74 6.12
C PHE A 332 0.86 -33.93 5.15
N PRO A 333 1.07 -33.70 3.83
CA PRO A 333 1.02 -34.73 2.79
C PRO A 333 2.27 -35.63 2.72
N TRP A 334 2.60 -36.33 3.81
CA TRP A 334 3.75 -37.25 3.89
C TRP A 334 3.72 -38.31 2.78
N GLY A 335 4.73 -38.30 1.92
CA GLY A 335 4.89 -39.27 0.82
C GLY A 335 3.82 -39.20 -0.28
N VAL A 336 2.97 -38.17 -0.29
CA VAL A 336 1.93 -37.99 -1.31
C VAL A 336 2.45 -37.05 -2.39
N TYR A 337 2.59 -37.54 -3.62
CA TYR A 337 3.08 -36.77 -4.75
C TYR A 337 2.06 -36.73 -5.88
N SER A 338 1.98 -35.58 -6.56
CA SER A 338 1.33 -35.47 -7.87
C SER A 338 2.15 -36.17 -8.95
N LYS A 339 1.49 -36.66 -10.01
CA LYS A 339 2.14 -37.40 -11.08
C LYS A 339 2.57 -36.43 -12.17
N ASP A 340 3.88 -36.24 -12.30
CA ASP A 340 4.43 -35.30 -13.27
C ASP A 340 4.12 -35.69 -14.72
N LYS A 341 3.73 -34.71 -15.53
CA LYS A 341 3.59 -34.84 -16.99
C LYS A 341 4.85 -34.34 -17.68
N PHE A 342 5.59 -35.25 -18.31
CA PHE A 342 6.87 -34.97 -18.99
C PHE A 342 6.71 -34.91 -20.52
N ASP A 343 5.73 -34.16 -21.00
CA ASP A 343 5.47 -33.98 -22.44
C ASP A 343 5.81 -32.54 -22.84
N LEU A 344 6.95 -32.37 -23.53
CA LEU A 344 7.45 -31.05 -23.94
C LEU A 344 6.57 -30.42 -25.02
N ASP A 345 5.98 -31.21 -25.92
CA ASP A 345 5.11 -30.69 -26.98
C ASP A 345 3.81 -30.16 -26.39
N GLU A 346 3.24 -30.88 -25.42
CA GLU A 346 2.08 -30.40 -24.68
C GLU A 346 2.42 -29.19 -23.79
N ALA A 347 3.59 -29.19 -23.15
CA ALA A 347 4.04 -28.05 -22.36
C ALA A 347 4.12 -26.79 -23.22
N ARG A 348 4.69 -26.91 -24.43
CA ARG A 348 4.75 -25.81 -25.41
C ARG A 348 3.35 -25.33 -25.81
N LYS A 349 2.44 -26.25 -26.13
CA LYS A 349 1.04 -25.89 -26.45
C LYS A 349 0.33 -25.18 -25.31
N THR A 350 0.57 -25.61 -24.07
CA THR A 350 0.00 -24.99 -22.88
C THR A 350 0.51 -23.56 -22.71
N LEU A 351 1.82 -23.36 -22.86
CA LEU A 351 2.44 -22.03 -22.80
C LEU A 351 1.96 -21.11 -23.94
N GLU A 352 1.81 -21.62 -25.17
CA GLU A 352 1.31 -20.85 -26.31
C GLU A 352 -0.18 -20.49 -26.17
N LYS A 353 -0.98 -21.39 -25.59
CA LYS A 353 -2.40 -21.16 -25.34
C LYS A 353 -2.64 -20.07 -24.29
N ASP A 354 -1.76 -19.95 -23.30
CA ASP A 354 -1.94 -19.05 -22.16
C ASP A 354 -1.26 -17.68 -22.33
N HIS A 355 -0.26 -17.59 -23.22
CA HIS A 355 0.52 -16.37 -23.44
C HIS A 355 0.78 -16.14 -24.93
N ASP A 356 0.36 -14.98 -25.45
CA ASP A 356 0.79 -14.49 -26.77
C ASP A 356 2.23 -13.94 -26.71
N GLY A 357 3.03 -14.20 -27.77
CA GLY A 357 4.43 -13.77 -27.88
C GLY A 357 5.37 -14.49 -26.91
N LEU A 358 6.45 -13.81 -26.48
CA LEU A 358 7.44 -14.34 -25.53
C LEU A 358 8.11 -15.65 -25.98
N ASP A 359 8.39 -15.80 -27.27
CA ASP A 359 8.93 -17.05 -27.83
C ASP A 359 10.29 -17.42 -27.20
N ASP A 360 11.15 -16.42 -26.98
CA ASP A 360 12.43 -16.55 -26.27
C ASP A 360 12.28 -17.08 -24.83
N VAL A 361 11.31 -16.54 -24.09
CA VAL A 361 10.97 -16.97 -22.72
C VAL A 361 10.40 -18.38 -22.73
N LYS A 362 9.51 -18.69 -23.68
CA LYS A 362 8.90 -20.03 -23.83
C LYS A 362 9.95 -21.08 -24.15
N ASP A 363 10.86 -20.80 -25.09
CA ASP A 363 11.94 -21.72 -25.44
C ASP A 363 12.85 -22.00 -24.23
N ARG A 364 13.24 -20.97 -23.47
CA ARG A 364 13.98 -21.12 -22.19
C ARG A 364 13.25 -21.99 -21.17
N ILE A 365 11.93 -21.84 -21.03
CA ILE A 365 11.13 -22.68 -20.13
C ILE A 365 11.11 -24.13 -20.63
N ILE A 366 11.00 -24.35 -21.93
CA ILE A 366 11.06 -25.70 -22.51
C ILE A 366 12.42 -26.34 -22.29
N GLU A 367 13.52 -25.60 -22.46
CA GLU A 367 14.88 -26.07 -22.15
C GLU A 367 15.00 -26.50 -20.68
N PHE A 368 14.48 -25.69 -19.76
CA PHE A 368 14.42 -26.01 -18.34
C PHE A 368 13.62 -27.30 -18.06
N LEU A 369 12.43 -27.44 -18.65
CA LEU A 369 11.59 -28.63 -18.50
C LEU A 369 12.21 -29.87 -19.15
N ALA A 370 12.99 -29.70 -20.22
CA ALA A 370 13.68 -30.80 -20.90
C ALA A 370 14.75 -31.43 -20.00
N VAL A 371 15.49 -30.63 -19.23
CA VAL A 371 16.47 -31.14 -18.25
C VAL A 371 15.78 -31.97 -17.18
N GLY A 372 14.65 -31.49 -16.65
CA GLY A 372 13.86 -32.24 -15.65
C GLY A 372 13.26 -33.53 -16.21
N THR A 373 12.78 -33.49 -17.46
CA THR A 373 12.28 -34.67 -18.18
C THR A 373 13.37 -35.72 -18.37
N TYR A 374 14.58 -35.30 -18.73
CA TYR A 374 15.72 -36.19 -18.91
C TYR A 374 16.14 -36.87 -17.60
N LYS A 375 16.15 -36.13 -16.49
CA LYS A 375 16.43 -36.66 -15.14
C LYS A 375 15.28 -37.47 -14.55
N LYS A 376 14.09 -37.44 -15.18
CA LYS A 376 12.80 -37.95 -14.64
C LYS A 376 12.42 -37.34 -13.29
N GLU A 377 13.00 -36.20 -12.97
CA GLU A 377 12.75 -35.45 -11.75
C GLU A 377 13.00 -33.97 -12.01
N VAL A 378 12.02 -33.14 -11.65
CA VAL A 378 12.14 -31.69 -11.68
C VAL A 378 12.52 -31.24 -10.26
N SER A 379 13.80 -31.43 -9.89
CA SER A 379 14.36 -31.07 -8.58
C SER A 379 15.66 -30.26 -8.74
N GLY A 380 15.90 -29.35 -7.79
CA GLY A 380 17.20 -28.68 -7.61
C GLY A 380 17.50 -27.41 -8.43
N SER A 381 16.65 -27.02 -9.39
CA SER A 381 16.85 -25.80 -10.19
C SER A 381 15.72 -24.78 -9.97
N ILE A 382 16.08 -23.58 -9.52
CA ILE A 382 15.15 -22.50 -9.19
C ILE A 382 15.01 -21.57 -10.39
N LEU A 383 13.76 -21.31 -10.79
CA LEU A 383 13.49 -20.39 -11.89
C LEU A 383 13.28 -18.97 -11.36
N LEU A 384 14.00 -17.99 -11.87
CA LEU A 384 13.79 -16.57 -11.54
C LEU A 384 13.24 -15.82 -12.76
N LEU A 385 11.98 -15.39 -12.68
CA LEU A 385 11.34 -14.57 -13.71
C LEU A 385 11.52 -13.09 -13.37
N VAL A 386 12.27 -12.35 -14.20
CA VAL A 386 12.57 -10.93 -13.98
C VAL A 386 11.96 -10.09 -15.08
N GLY A 387 11.32 -8.98 -14.74
CA GLY A 387 10.85 -8.02 -15.74
C GLY A 387 9.95 -6.95 -15.16
N PRO A 388 9.53 -5.95 -15.95
CA PRO A 388 8.66 -4.89 -15.45
C PRO A 388 7.30 -5.42 -14.95
N PRO A 389 6.54 -4.63 -14.19
CA PRO A 389 5.23 -5.04 -13.71
C PRO A 389 4.24 -5.25 -14.86
N GLY A 390 3.43 -6.31 -14.78
CA GLY A 390 2.38 -6.59 -15.76
C GLY A 390 2.84 -7.30 -17.03
N VAL A 391 4.04 -7.88 -17.05
CA VAL A 391 4.53 -8.71 -18.18
C VAL A 391 4.11 -10.19 -18.12
N GLY A 392 3.30 -10.60 -17.14
CA GLY A 392 2.79 -11.98 -17.07
C GLY A 392 3.64 -12.98 -16.26
N LYS A 393 4.61 -12.53 -15.46
CA LYS A 393 5.45 -13.41 -14.61
C LYS A 393 4.63 -14.43 -13.81
N THR A 394 3.59 -13.98 -13.13
CA THR A 394 2.69 -14.84 -12.33
C THR A 394 1.84 -15.78 -13.18
N SER A 395 1.42 -15.36 -14.37
CA SER A 395 0.63 -16.24 -15.24
C SER A 395 1.50 -17.33 -15.85
N ILE A 396 2.76 -17.03 -16.17
CA ILE A 396 3.74 -18.02 -16.65
C ILE A 396 4.03 -19.07 -15.60
N GLY A 397 4.28 -18.69 -14.34
CA GLY A 397 4.49 -19.66 -13.26
C GLY A 397 3.31 -20.62 -13.07
N ARG A 398 2.07 -20.14 -13.30
CA ARG A 398 0.88 -20.99 -13.29
C ARG A 398 0.82 -21.93 -14.49
N SER A 399 1.14 -21.46 -15.70
CA SER A 399 1.16 -22.30 -16.90
C SER A 399 2.25 -23.38 -16.82
N ILE A 400 3.39 -23.11 -16.16
CA ILE A 400 4.40 -24.13 -15.88
C ILE A 400 3.84 -25.23 -14.97
N ALA A 401 3.10 -24.86 -13.92
CA ALA A 401 2.45 -25.83 -13.04
C ALA A 401 1.37 -26.66 -13.76
N GLU A 402 0.56 -26.02 -14.62
CA GLU A 402 -0.45 -26.70 -15.45
C GLU A 402 0.19 -27.65 -16.48
N ALA A 403 1.29 -27.24 -17.11
CA ALA A 403 2.05 -28.08 -18.05
C ALA A 403 2.62 -29.34 -17.38
N LEU A 404 3.07 -29.23 -16.12
CA LEU A 404 3.61 -30.33 -15.33
C LEU A 404 2.54 -31.18 -14.62
N ASP A 405 1.26 -30.77 -14.65
CA ASP A 405 0.16 -31.31 -13.84
C ASP A 405 0.45 -31.30 -12.32
N ARG A 406 1.19 -30.28 -11.86
CA ARG A 406 1.51 -30.06 -10.45
C ARG A 406 0.57 -29.05 -9.82
N LYS A 407 0.31 -29.20 -8.51
CA LYS A 407 -0.46 -28.19 -7.76
C LYS A 407 0.33 -26.89 -7.66
N PHE A 408 -0.37 -25.76 -7.77
CA PHE A 408 0.25 -24.44 -7.75
C PHE A 408 -0.10 -23.70 -6.46
N PHE A 409 0.91 -23.22 -5.74
CA PHE A 409 0.76 -22.35 -4.58
C PHE A 409 1.56 -21.06 -4.79
N ARG A 410 1.03 -19.93 -4.35
CA ARG A 410 1.69 -18.63 -4.49
C ARG A 410 1.57 -17.81 -3.23
N PHE A 411 2.67 -17.23 -2.78
CA PHE A 411 2.68 -16.20 -1.76
C PHE A 411 3.67 -15.07 -2.08
N SER A 412 3.44 -13.90 -1.50
CA SER A 412 4.26 -12.71 -1.69
C SER A 412 5.33 -12.63 -0.61
N LEU A 413 6.57 -12.35 -1.02
CA LEU A 413 7.70 -12.00 -0.16
C LEU A 413 7.79 -10.48 0.07
N GLY A 414 7.11 -9.69 -0.76
CA GLY A 414 7.06 -8.24 -0.61
C GLY A 414 6.56 -7.79 0.77
N GLY A 415 7.41 -7.07 1.50
CA GLY A 415 7.10 -6.57 2.84
C GLY A 415 7.36 -7.56 3.98
N MET A 416 7.88 -8.75 3.68
CA MET A 416 8.33 -9.71 4.68
C MET A 416 9.55 -9.17 5.43
N ARG A 417 9.52 -9.28 6.76
CA ARG A 417 10.57 -8.77 7.66
C ARG A 417 11.06 -9.78 8.68
N ASP A 418 10.39 -10.93 8.80
CA ASP A 418 10.64 -11.92 9.84
C ASP A 418 10.84 -13.31 9.23
N GLU A 419 11.87 -14.02 9.67
CA GLU A 419 12.15 -15.41 9.32
C GLU A 419 11.04 -16.37 9.78
N ALA A 420 10.30 -16.02 10.84
CA ALA A 420 9.18 -16.82 11.33
C ALA A 420 8.04 -16.96 10.30
N GLU A 421 7.93 -16.07 9.31
CA GLU A 421 6.97 -16.27 8.22
C GLU A 421 7.33 -17.47 7.32
N ILE A 422 8.61 -17.82 7.23
CA ILE A 422 9.12 -18.93 6.42
C ILE A 422 9.24 -20.19 7.27
N LYS A 423 9.88 -20.10 8.44
CA LYS A 423 10.15 -21.24 9.33
C LYS A 423 9.08 -21.52 10.39
N GLY A 424 8.11 -20.62 10.54
CA GLY A 424 7.10 -20.72 11.60
C GLY A 424 7.59 -20.26 12.97
N HIS A 425 6.65 -20.20 13.91
CA HIS A 425 6.92 -19.89 15.30
C HIS A 425 7.08 -21.18 16.12
N ARG A 426 7.92 -21.13 17.17
CA ARG A 426 8.00 -22.23 18.13
C ARG A 426 6.64 -22.47 18.78
N ARG A 427 6.25 -23.73 18.91
CA ARG A 427 4.97 -24.18 19.49
C ARG A 427 4.68 -23.64 20.90
N THR A 428 5.72 -23.24 21.64
CA THR A 428 5.62 -22.68 22.99
C THR A 428 4.95 -21.30 23.03
N TYR A 429 4.84 -20.59 21.90
CA TYR A 429 4.20 -19.29 21.84
C TYR A 429 2.68 -19.39 21.69
N ILE A 430 1.96 -18.55 22.44
CA ILE A 430 0.50 -18.43 22.32
C ILE A 430 0.18 -17.92 20.91
N GLY A 431 -0.62 -18.68 20.15
CA GLY A 431 -0.96 -18.35 18.76
C GLY A 431 0.12 -18.71 17.74
N ALA A 432 1.07 -19.59 18.08
CA ALA A 432 2.09 -20.06 17.14
C ALA A 432 1.47 -20.68 15.87
N LEU A 433 2.00 -20.27 14.73
CA LEU A 433 1.64 -20.78 13.41
C LEU A 433 2.86 -21.42 12.73
N PRO A 434 2.66 -22.48 11.93
CA PRO A 434 3.71 -23.04 11.09
C PRO A 434 4.09 -22.08 9.97
N GLY A 435 5.25 -22.32 9.37
CA GLY A 435 5.75 -21.53 8.26
C GLY A 435 4.84 -21.57 7.03
N LYS A 436 4.98 -20.57 6.14
CA LYS A 436 4.20 -20.52 4.90
C LYS A 436 4.44 -21.71 3.98
N LEU A 437 5.62 -22.34 4.03
CA LEU A 437 5.94 -23.54 3.24
C LEU A 437 5.15 -24.77 3.72
N VAL A 438 5.08 -24.97 5.03
CA VAL A 438 4.24 -26.02 5.63
C VAL A 438 2.77 -25.80 5.30
N THR A 439 2.32 -24.55 5.37
CA THR A 439 0.96 -24.16 4.97
C THR A 439 0.72 -24.47 3.49
N ALA A 440 1.67 -24.15 2.61
CA ALA A 440 1.57 -24.42 1.17
C ALA A 440 1.40 -25.91 0.87
N LEU A 441 2.18 -26.77 1.53
CA LEU A 441 2.13 -28.22 1.36
C LEU A 441 0.82 -28.79 1.91
N LYS A 442 0.35 -28.34 3.09
CA LYS A 442 -0.94 -28.77 3.64
C LYS A 442 -2.12 -28.36 2.75
N GLU A 443 -2.13 -27.14 2.22
CA GLU A 443 -3.22 -26.64 1.36
C GLU A 443 -3.24 -27.30 -0.03
N THR A 444 -2.07 -27.56 -0.61
CA THR A 444 -1.98 -28.25 -1.91
C THR A 444 -2.22 -29.76 -1.80
N GLY A 445 -1.98 -30.34 -0.61
CA GLY A 445 -2.19 -31.76 -0.33
C GLY A 445 -1.17 -32.69 -1.01
N VAL A 446 -0.06 -32.15 -1.52
CA VAL A 446 1.01 -32.91 -2.18
C VAL A 446 2.38 -32.37 -1.74
N ALA A 447 3.41 -33.21 -1.80
CA ALA A 447 4.79 -32.89 -1.41
C ALA A 447 5.71 -32.44 -2.57
N ASN A 448 5.18 -32.37 -3.80
CA ASN A 448 5.88 -31.82 -4.99
C ASN A 448 5.12 -30.68 -5.70
N PRO A 449 4.51 -29.70 -4.99
CA PRO A 449 3.85 -28.59 -5.66
C PRO A 449 4.86 -27.67 -6.36
N VAL A 450 4.34 -26.83 -7.26
CA VAL A 450 5.03 -25.61 -7.72
C VAL A 450 4.72 -24.51 -6.72
N VAL A 451 5.76 -23.99 -6.06
CA VAL A 451 5.67 -22.89 -5.10
C VAL A 451 6.25 -21.64 -5.73
N MET A 452 5.39 -20.65 -5.94
CA MET A 452 5.77 -19.38 -6.51
C MET A 452 6.01 -18.32 -5.42
N LEU A 453 7.24 -17.79 -5.40
CA LEU A 453 7.72 -16.74 -4.50
C LEU A 453 7.67 -15.38 -5.22
N ASP A 454 6.61 -14.60 -4.98
CA ASP A 454 6.37 -13.33 -5.67
C ASP A 454 7.12 -12.16 -4.98
N GLU A 455 7.72 -11.25 -5.75
CA GLU A 455 8.40 -10.03 -5.25
C GLU A 455 9.61 -10.28 -4.33
N ILE A 456 10.51 -11.19 -4.73
CA ILE A 456 11.76 -11.47 -3.99
C ILE A 456 12.69 -10.26 -3.89
N ASP A 457 12.56 -9.32 -4.84
CA ASP A 457 13.28 -8.05 -4.91
C ASP A 457 12.89 -7.04 -3.83
N LYS A 458 11.85 -7.34 -3.03
CA LYS A 458 11.30 -6.45 -1.98
C LYS A 458 11.41 -7.03 -0.57
N ILE A 459 12.28 -8.01 -0.37
CA ILE A 459 12.59 -8.52 0.96
C ILE A 459 13.33 -7.44 1.75
N GLY A 460 12.84 -7.11 2.95
CA GLY A 460 13.47 -6.12 3.82
C GLY A 460 14.37 -6.79 4.84
N ALA A 461 15.60 -6.29 4.98
CA ALA A 461 16.44 -6.63 6.13
C ALA A 461 15.85 -5.98 7.40
N SER A 462 15.67 -6.75 8.47
CA SER A 462 15.21 -6.25 9.77
C SER A 462 16.17 -6.66 10.89
N TYR A 463 16.09 -5.98 12.04
CA TYR A 463 16.87 -6.32 13.23
C TYR A 463 16.40 -7.60 13.94
N GLN A 464 15.20 -8.13 13.60
CA GLN A 464 14.59 -9.29 14.28
C GLN A 464 14.88 -10.63 13.60
N GLY A 465 15.62 -10.62 12.48
CA GLY A 465 15.98 -11.80 11.70
C GLY A 465 16.13 -11.46 10.22
N ASP A 466 16.91 -12.27 9.50
CA ASP A 466 17.09 -12.10 8.06
C ASP A 466 16.24 -13.13 7.28
N PRO A 467 15.08 -12.74 6.73
CA PRO A 467 14.27 -13.64 5.91
C PRO A 467 15.02 -14.15 4.67
N ALA A 468 16.05 -13.45 4.18
CA ALA A 468 16.85 -13.95 3.07
C ALA A 468 17.67 -15.19 3.46
N SER A 469 18.19 -15.23 4.69
CA SER A 469 18.88 -16.41 5.25
C SER A 469 17.96 -17.62 5.35
N ALA A 470 16.71 -17.42 5.76
CA ALA A 470 15.72 -18.50 5.78
C ALA A 470 15.36 -19.01 4.38
N LEU A 471 15.28 -18.11 3.39
CA LEU A 471 15.10 -18.50 1.99
C LEU A 471 16.30 -19.24 1.42
N LEU A 472 17.52 -18.93 1.85
CA LEU A 472 18.71 -19.67 1.43
C LEU A 472 18.60 -21.14 1.82
N GLU A 473 18.20 -21.45 3.06
CA GLU A 473 17.99 -22.83 3.52
C GLU A 473 16.92 -23.57 2.69
N VAL A 474 15.84 -22.87 2.32
CA VAL A 474 14.72 -23.43 1.54
C VAL A 474 15.11 -23.68 0.08
N LEU A 475 15.89 -22.77 -0.49
CA LEU A 475 16.22 -22.76 -1.91
C LEU A 475 17.51 -23.55 -2.19
N ASP A 476 18.39 -23.71 -1.22
CA ASP A 476 19.62 -24.49 -1.37
C ASP A 476 19.32 -25.99 -1.58
N PRO A 477 19.66 -26.57 -2.75
CA PRO A 477 19.47 -28.00 -2.99
C PRO A 477 20.23 -28.91 -2.03
N GLU A 478 21.26 -28.41 -1.33
CA GLU A 478 22.03 -29.19 -0.34
C GLU A 478 21.40 -29.17 1.06
N GLN A 479 20.45 -28.27 1.33
CA GLN A 479 19.83 -28.09 2.66
C GLN A 479 18.33 -28.34 2.66
N ASN A 480 17.67 -28.18 1.51
CA ASN A 480 16.22 -28.21 1.41
C ASN A 480 15.59 -29.59 1.68
N ASP A 481 16.37 -30.68 1.66
CA ASP A 481 15.95 -32.02 2.06
C ASP A 481 15.75 -32.15 3.58
N LYS A 482 16.36 -31.25 4.36
CA LYS A 482 16.34 -31.22 5.83
C LYS A 482 15.86 -29.90 6.40
N PHE A 483 14.95 -29.22 5.70
CA PHE A 483 14.41 -27.93 6.14
C PHE A 483 13.72 -28.05 7.50
N LEU A 484 14.15 -27.24 8.49
CA LEU A 484 13.59 -27.28 9.84
C LEU A 484 12.48 -26.24 10.02
N ASP A 485 11.24 -26.70 10.18
CA ASP A 485 10.13 -25.84 10.61
C ASP A 485 10.08 -25.77 12.14
N HIS A 486 10.05 -24.56 12.71
CA HIS A 486 10.07 -24.32 14.15
C HIS A 486 8.78 -24.72 14.86
N TYR A 487 7.65 -24.76 14.15
CA TYR A 487 6.38 -25.20 14.72
C TYR A 487 6.31 -26.72 14.79
N PHE A 488 6.76 -27.41 13.73
CA PHE A 488 6.86 -28.87 13.69
C PHE A 488 7.99 -29.39 14.57
N ASP A 489 9.09 -28.64 14.67
CA ASP A 489 10.32 -29.09 15.32
C ASP A 489 10.77 -30.45 14.72
N LEU A 490 10.63 -30.55 13.39
CA LEU A 490 10.94 -31.70 12.56
C LEU A 490 11.51 -31.21 11.23
N THR A 491 12.37 -32.02 10.63
CA THR A 491 12.90 -31.77 9.30
C THR A 491 11.89 -32.21 8.23
N ILE A 492 11.71 -31.38 7.22
CA ILE A 492 10.81 -31.58 6.09
C ILE A 492 11.63 -31.58 4.81
N ASP A 493 11.34 -32.54 3.93
CA ASP A 493 11.94 -32.64 2.62
C ASP A 493 11.22 -31.73 1.62
N LEU A 494 11.90 -30.68 1.16
CA LEU A 494 11.45 -29.75 0.12
C LEU A 494 12.15 -29.98 -1.24
N SER A 495 13.01 -31.00 -1.37
CA SER A 495 13.83 -31.23 -2.57
C SER A 495 13.00 -31.42 -3.86
N LYS A 496 11.77 -31.94 -3.71
CA LYS A 496 10.82 -32.19 -4.82
C LYS A 496 9.91 -31.01 -5.15
N VAL A 497 9.96 -29.94 -4.36
CA VAL A 497 9.20 -28.72 -4.59
C VAL A 497 9.87 -27.92 -5.71
N LEU A 498 9.10 -27.50 -6.71
CA LEU A 498 9.60 -26.63 -7.76
C LEU A 498 9.40 -25.16 -7.34
N PHE A 499 10.50 -24.44 -7.13
CA PHE A 499 10.46 -23.03 -6.77
C PHE A 499 10.53 -22.12 -8.00
N ILE A 500 9.60 -21.17 -8.09
CA ILE A 500 9.58 -20.12 -9.10
C ILE A 500 9.57 -18.76 -8.40
N CYS A 501 10.64 -18.00 -8.54
CA CYS A 501 10.79 -16.65 -7.98
C CYS A 501 10.40 -15.59 -9.01
N THR A 502 9.86 -14.46 -8.56
CA THR A 502 9.70 -13.27 -9.40
C THR A 502 10.37 -12.04 -8.82
N ALA A 503 10.89 -11.22 -9.72
CA ALA A 503 11.47 -9.93 -9.40
C ALA A 503 11.10 -8.88 -10.45
N ASN A 504 11.17 -7.60 -10.09
CA ASN A 504 11.11 -6.51 -11.06
C ASN A 504 12.50 -6.04 -11.48
N GLN A 505 13.47 -6.13 -10.58
CA GLN A 505 14.86 -5.76 -10.80
C GLN A 505 15.79 -6.76 -10.10
N LEU A 506 17.02 -6.91 -10.61
CA LEU A 506 18.01 -7.83 -10.04
C LEU A 506 18.80 -7.21 -8.89
N ASP A 507 19.03 -5.89 -8.94
CA ASP A 507 19.99 -5.20 -8.09
C ASP A 507 19.64 -5.22 -6.59
N THR A 508 18.38 -5.47 -6.26
CA THR A 508 17.91 -5.54 -4.86
C THR A 508 17.83 -6.96 -4.31
N ILE A 509 18.16 -7.98 -5.11
CA ILE A 509 18.18 -9.37 -4.68
C ILE A 509 19.54 -9.67 -4.05
N PRO A 510 19.60 -10.31 -2.86
CA PRO A 510 20.87 -10.75 -2.28
C PRO A 510 21.65 -11.65 -3.25
N ALA A 511 22.93 -11.32 -3.49
CA ALA A 511 23.79 -12.09 -4.41
C ALA A 511 23.84 -13.61 -4.13
N PRO A 512 23.89 -14.08 -2.86
CA PRO A 512 23.88 -15.52 -2.57
C PRO A 512 22.63 -16.26 -3.05
N LEU A 513 21.49 -15.56 -3.13
CA LEU A 513 20.26 -16.11 -3.67
C LEU A 513 20.28 -16.08 -5.20
N LEU A 514 20.74 -14.97 -5.78
CA LEU A 514 20.76 -14.77 -7.22
C LEU A 514 21.65 -15.78 -7.95
N ASP A 515 22.82 -16.10 -7.38
CA ASP A 515 23.79 -17.05 -7.98
C ASP A 515 23.23 -18.49 -8.09
N ARG A 516 22.19 -18.81 -7.32
CA ARG A 516 21.54 -20.13 -7.30
C ARG A 516 20.30 -20.20 -8.20
N MET A 517 19.93 -19.12 -8.87
CA MET A 517 18.72 -19.02 -9.69
C MET A 517 19.02 -18.95 -11.18
N ASP A 518 18.23 -19.65 -11.98
CA ASP A 518 18.23 -19.49 -13.44
C ASP A 518 17.32 -18.31 -13.83
N GLY A 519 17.95 -17.21 -14.21
CA GLY A 519 17.27 -15.95 -14.53
C GLY A 519 16.74 -15.90 -15.96
N ILE A 520 15.41 -15.87 -16.09
CA ILE A 520 14.72 -15.56 -17.35
C ILE A 520 14.22 -14.11 -17.32
N ARG A 521 14.67 -13.31 -18.28
CA ARG A 521 14.28 -11.90 -18.42
C ARG A 521 13.08 -11.76 -19.36
N LEU A 522 11.98 -11.24 -18.84
CA LEU A 522 10.78 -10.89 -19.58
C LEU A 522 10.83 -9.41 -19.93
N SER A 523 11.02 -9.13 -21.21
CA SER A 523 10.90 -7.78 -21.76
C SER A 523 9.46 -7.26 -21.70
N GLY A 524 9.30 -5.95 -21.87
CA GLY A 524 7.99 -5.37 -22.16
C GLY A 524 7.41 -5.84 -23.50
N TYR A 525 6.10 -5.66 -23.66
CA TYR A 525 5.39 -6.01 -24.89
C TYR A 525 5.35 -4.84 -25.87
N ILE A 526 5.41 -5.14 -27.16
CA ILE A 526 5.15 -4.17 -28.23
C ILE A 526 3.64 -3.96 -28.43
N THR A 527 3.24 -2.86 -29.10
CA THR A 527 1.82 -2.52 -29.30
C THR A 527 1.03 -3.65 -29.96
N GLN A 528 1.60 -4.34 -30.95
CA GLN A 528 0.89 -5.45 -31.61
C GLN A 528 0.68 -6.64 -30.65
N GLU A 529 1.72 -7.08 -29.93
CA GLU A 529 1.60 -8.12 -28.90
C GLU A 529 0.55 -7.74 -27.85
N LYS A 530 0.52 -6.48 -27.39
CA LYS A 530 -0.50 -6.01 -26.44
C LYS A 530 -1.92 -6.08 -26.98
N ILE A 531 -2.12 -5.85 -28.28
CA ILE A 531 -3.43 -6.00 -28.92
C ILE A 531 -3.85 -7.46 -28.89
N ASP A 532 -2.95 -8.36 -29.25
CA ASP A 532 -3.22 -9.81 -29.29
C ASP A 532 -3.52 -10.32 -27.86
N ILE A 533 -2.69 -9.96 -26.88
CA ILE A 533 -2.89 -10.26 -25.45
C ILE A 533 -4.24 -9.74 -24.94
N ALA A 534 -4.61 -8.52 -25.34
CA ALA A 534 -5.90 -7.95 -24.96
C ALA A 534 -7.07 -8.74 -25.53
N LYS A 535 -6.97 -9.22 -26.78
CA LYS A 535 -8.03 -9.94 -27.49
C LYS A 535 -8.16 -11.39 -27.03
N HIS A 536 -7.05 -12.12 -26.92
CA HIS A 536 -7.07 -13.55 -26.61
C HIS A 536 -7.19 -13.82 -25.10
N HIS A 537 -6.60 -12.97 -24.25
CA HIS A 537 -6.51 -13.25 -22.81
C HIS A 537 -7.27 -12.25 -21.93
N LEU A 538 -6.92 -10.95 -21.98
CA LEU A 538 -7.41 -9.98 -20.99
C LEU A 538 -8.92 -9.74 -21.10
N PHE A 539 -9.40 -9.41 -22.30
CA PHE A 539 -10.80 -9.06 -22.51
C PHE A 539 -11.74 -10.25 -22.27
N PRO A 540 -11.48 -11.46 -22.78
CA PRO A 540 -12.29 -12.65 -22.46
C PRO A 540 -12.30 -12.97 -20.96
N ARG A 541 -11.14 -12.86 -20.27
CA ARG A 541 -11.04 -13.09 -18.83
C ARG A 541 -11.89 -12.10 -18.04
N LEU A 542 -11.86 -10.83 -18.41
CA LEU A 542 -12.67 -9.78 -17.78
C LEU A 542 -14.17 -10.00 -18.02
N LEU A 543 -14.58 -10.38 -19.23
CA LEU A 543 -15.97 -10.72 -19.52
C LEU A 543 -16.47 -11.88 -18.67
N LYS A 544 -15.69 -12.97 -18.58
CA LYS A 544 -16.03 -14.15 -17.76
C LYS A 544 -16.14 -13.79 -16.28
N ARG A 545 -15.18 -13.03 -15.75
CA ARG A 545 -15.19 -12.57 -14.35
C ARG A 545 -16.38 -11.67 -14.03
N SER A 546 -16.85 -10.88 -14.98
CA SER A 546 -18.01 -10.00 -14.82
C SER A 546 -19.34 -10.64 -15.24
N GLY A 547 -19.36 -11.91 -15.65
CA GLY A 547 -20.58 -12.63 -16.04
C GLY A 547 -21.20 -12.18 -17.38
N LEU A 548 -20.44 -11.48 -18.23
CA LEU A 548 -20.93 -11.01 -19.53
C LEU A 548 -20.68 -12.04 -20.63
N LYS A 549 -21.66 -12.22 -21.51
CA LYS A 549 -21.51 -13.06 -22.71
C LYS A 549 -20.71 -12.31 -23.79
N PRO A 550 -19.83 -12.98 -24.57
CA PRO A 550 -19.05 -12.33 -25.64
C PRO A 550 -19.88 -11.62 -26.71
N LYS A 551 -21.16 -11.97 -26.85
CA LYS A 551 -22.09 -11.33 -27.80
C LYS A 551 -22.61 -9.98 -27.30
N GLN A 552 -22.56 -9.69 -26.00
CA GLN A 552 -23.14 -8.48 -25.40
C GLN A 552 -22.20 -7.27 -25.46
N LEU A 553 -20.90 -7.50 -25.44
CA LEU A 553 -19.88 -6.46 -25.51
C LEU A 553 -18.76 -6.88 -26.45
N LYS A 554 -18.51 -6.07 -27.48
CA LYS A 554 -17.40 -6.23 -28.42
C LYS A 554 -16.53 -4.98 -28.42
N ILE A 555 -15.24 -5.15 -28.62
CA ILE A 555 -14.29 -4.05 -28.79
C ILE A 555 -13.54 -4.24 -30.11
N SER A 556 -13.33 -3.14 -30.84
CA SER A 556 -12.58 -3.14 -32.10
C SER A 556 -11.08 -3.01 -31.88
N ASP A 557 -10.27 -3.58 -32.78
CA ASP A 557 -8.80 -3.53 -32.70
C ASP A 557 -8.27 -2.09 -32.71
N THR A 558 -8.92 -1.19 -33.44
CA THR A 558 -8.57 0.24 -33.46
C THR A 558 -8.84 0.91 -32.10
N ALA A 559 -9.90 0.52 -31.40
CA ALA A 559 -10.16 1.01 -30.05
C ALA A 559 -9.15 0.44 -29.04
N ILE A 560 -8.74 -0.84 -29.16
CA ILE A 560 -7.70 -1.42 -28.30
C ILE A 560 -6.37 -0.67 -28.50
N ARG A 561 -5.99 -0.42 -29.76
CA ARG A 561 -4.79 0.35 -30.09
C ARG A 561 -4.82 1.74 -29.44
N GLU A 562 -5.92 2.45 -29.57
CA GLU A 562 -6.08 3.77 -28.93
C GLU A 562 -5.98 3.70 -27.40
N ILE A 563 -6.51 2.65 -26.76
CA ILE A 563 -6.36 2.45 -25.30
C ILE A 563 -4.88 2.30 -24.94
N ILE A 564 -4.12 1.52 -25.71
CA ILE A 564 -2.70 1.29 -25.48
C ILE A 564 -1.92 2.60 -25.60
N ASP A 565 -2.11 3.33 -26.71
CA ASP A 565 -1.30 4.50 -27.05
C ASP A 565 -1.69 5.76 -26.23
N GLY A 566 -2.99 5.93 -25.96
CA GLY A 566 -3.57 7.12 -25.31
C GLY A 566 -3.87 6.99 -23.81
N TYR A 567 -4.00 5.77 -23.27
CA TYR A 567 -4.46 5.54 -21.89
C TYR A 567 -3.61 4.56 -21.07
N ALA A 568 -2.75 3.74 -21.70
CA ALA A 568 -2.00 2.68 -21.04
C ALA A 568 -0.53 2.60 -21.50
N ARG A 569 0.19 3.73 -21.45
CA ARG A 569 1.64 3.78 -21.73
C ARG A 569 2.45 3.17 -20.59
N GLU A 570 2.82 1.91 -20.76
CA GLU A 570 3.71 1.16 -19.86
C GLU A 570 4.42 0.04 -20.64
N ALA A 571 5.34 -0.71 -20.03
CA ALA A 571 5.96 -1.87 -20.66
C ALA A 571 5.04 -3.11 -20.68
N GLY A 572 4.30 -3.36 -19.60
CA GLY A 572 3.35 -4.47 -19.45
C GLY A 572 1.93 -4.18 -19.94
N VAL A 573 0.97 -4.94 -19.43
CA VAL A 573 -0.48 -4.82 -19.75
C VAL A 573 -1.37 -4.56 -18.53
N ARG A 574 -0.81 -4.18 -17.37
CA ARG A 574 -1.55 -3.94 -16.13
C ARG A 574 -2.53 -2.77 -16.23
N ASN A 575 -2.09 -1.62 -16.72
CA ASN A 575 -2.93 -0.45 -16.98
C ASN A 575 -3.88 -0.70 -18.15
N LEU A 576 -3.47 -1.45 -19.17
CA LEU A 576 -4.35 -1.89 -20.25
C LEU A 576 -5.54 -2.70 -19.69
N GLU A 577 -5.27 -3.69 -18.84
CA GLU A 577 -6.31 -4.47 -18.15
C GLU A 577 -7.23 -3.58 -17.30
N LYS A 578 -6.67 -2.59 -16.57
CA LYS A 578 -7.48 -1.63 -15.80
C LYS A 578 -8.44 -0.84 -16.68
N GLN A 579 -7.99 -0.35 -17.84
CA GLN A 579 -8.85 0.41 -18.75
C GLN A 579 -9.92 -0.49 -19.38
N LEU A 580 -9.56 -1.70 -19.81
CA LEU A 580 -10.53 -2.69 -20.30
C LEU A 580 -11.59 -3.01 -19.24
N HIS A 581 -11.18 -3.21 -17.98
CA HIS A 581 -12.10 -3.45 -16.87
C HIS A 581 -13.02 -2.25 -16.60
N ARG A 582 -12.52 -1.02 -16.74
CA ARG A 582 -13.36 0.20 -16.66
C ARG A 582 -14.41 0.24 -17.77
N ILE A 583 -14.03 -0.12 -19.00
CA ILE A 583 -14.97 -0.24 -20.14
C ILE A 583 -16.04 -1.28 -19.84
N VAL A 584 -15.64 -2.47 -19.39
CA VAL A 584 -16.56 -3.57 -19.02
C VAL A 584 -17.55 -3.11 -17.95
N ARG A 585 -17.08 -2.47 -16.87
CA ARG A 585 -17.97 -1.95 -15.81
C ARG A 585 -18.96 -0.90 -16.32
N LYS A 586 -18.51 0.05 -17.14
CA LYS A 586 -19.42 1.05 -17.72
C LYS A 586 -20.41 0.42 -18.70
N ALA A 587 -19.99 -0.60 -19.44
CA ALA A 587 -20.89 -1.33 -20.32
C ALA A 587 -22.00 -2.05 -19.53
N ILE A 588 -21.66 -2.65 -18.38
CA ILE A 588 -22.65 -3.26 -17.47
C ILE A 588 -23.68 -2.22 -17.01
N VAL A 589 -23.24 -1.02 -16.60
CA VAL A 589 -24.16 0.06 -16.21
C VAL A 589 -25.12 0.43 -17.35
N LYS A 590 -24.64 0.46 -18.60
CA LYS A 590 -25.48 0.74 -19.77
C LYS A 590 -26.42 -0.41 -20.10
N LEU A 591 -25.97 -1.67 -19.98
CA LEU A 591 -26.78 -2.86 -20.18
C LEU A 591 -27.89 -3.00 -19.14
N LEU A 592 -27.64 -2.63 -17.88
CA LEU A 592 -28.68 -2.60 -16.84
C LEU A 592 -29.79 -1.59 -17.16
N LYS A 593 -29.45 -0.44 -17.76
CA LYS A 593 -30.43 0.54 -18.24
C LYS A 593 -31.14 0.09 -19.53
N LYS A 594 -30.46 -0.67 -20.40
CA LYS A 594 -30.98 -1.16 -21.70
C LYS A 594 -30.55 -2.62 -21.96
N PRO A 595 -31.29 -3.62 -21.44
CA PRO A 595 -30.86 -5.03 -21.42
C PRO A 595 -30.66 -5.70 -22.79
N LYS A 596 -31.31 -5.19 -23.84
CA LYS A 596 -31.22 -5.74 -25.21
C LYS A 596 -30.12 -5.10 -26.07
N LEU A 597 -29.36 -4.15 -25.55
CA LEU A 597 -28.36 -3.42 -26.32
C LEU A 597 -27.11 -4.30 -26.53
N ILE A 598 -26.71 -4.55 -27.78
CA ILE A 598 -25.36 -5.04 -28.08
C ILE A 598 -24.43 -3.83 -28.09
N GLN A 599 -23.42 -3.83 -27.24
CA GLN A 599 -22.50 -2.70 -27.13
C GLN A 599 -21.23 -3.00 -27.91
N SER A 600 -20.92 -2.17 -28.91
CA SER A 600 -19.65 -2.20 -29.63
C SER A 600 -18.82 -0.97 -29.28
N ILE A 601 -17.60 -1.19 -28.83
CA ILE A 601 -16.64 -0.14 -28.49
C ILE A 601 -15.75 0.12 -29.70
N THR A 602 -15.81 1.36 -30.18
CA THR A 602 -15.09 1.87 -31.36
C THR A 602 -14.35 3.14 -30.97
N LEU A 603 -13.41 3.58 -31.81
CA LEU A 603 -12.65 4.81 -31.57
C LEU A 603 -13.56 6.01 -31.26
N LYS A 604 -14.70 6.13 -31.95
CA LYS A 604 -15.63 7.26 -31.81
C LYS A 604 -16.33 7.34 -30.46
N ASN A 605 -16.61 6.20 -29.83
CA ASN A 605 -17.34 6.15 -28.56
C ASN A 605 -16.46 5.83 -27.36
N LEU A 606 -15.16 5.54 -27.57
CA LEU A 606 -14.22 5.18 -26.53
C LEU A 606 -14.16 6.21 -25.40
N GLU A 607 -14.14 7.51 -25.76
CA GLU A 607 -14.08 8.60 -24.79
C GLU A 607 -15.29 8.62 -23.83
N GLU A 608 -16.46 8.19 -24.28
CA GLU A 608 -17.65 8.09 -23.43
C GLU A 608 -17.45 7.06 -22.29
N PHE A 609 -16.64 6.03 -22.56
CA PHE A 609 -16.35 4.97 -21.59
C PHE A 609 -15.19 5.31 -20.66
N ILE A 610 -14.08 5.83 -21.17
CA ILE A 610 -12.86 6.02 -20.36
C ILE A 610 -12.41 7.47 -20.19
N GLY A 611 -13.14 8.43 -20.77
CA GLY A 611 -12.79 9.86 -20.73
C GLY A 611 -11.78 10.22 -21.82
N LYS A 612 -11.24 11.43 -21.77
CA LYS A 612 -10.23 11.91 -22.73
C LYS A 612 -8.90 11.16 -22.56
N PRO A 613 -8.10 11.00 -23.64
CA PRO A 613 -6.76 10.41 -23.56
C PRO A 613 -5.89 11.12 -22.53
N ILE A 614 -5.17 10.34 -21.71
CA ILE A 614 -4.26 10.85 -20.69
C ILE A 614 -2.94 11.27 -21.35
N PHE A 615 -2.49 10.49 -22.33
CA PHE A 615 -1.26 10.74 -23.05
C PHE A 615 -1.58 11.34 -24.42
N ARG A 616 -0.94 12.47 -24.74
CA ARG A 616 -1.04 13.09 -26.06
C ARG A 616 0.09 12.59 -26.96
N GLU A 617 -0.12 12.61 -28.27
CA GLU A 617 0.98 12.40 -29.22
C GLU A 617 2.05 13.48 -28.98
N ASP A 618 3.25 13.05 -28.64
CA ASP A 618 4.39 13.93 -28.51
C ASP A 618 4.75 14.40 -29.94
N LYS A 619 4.58 15.69 -30.23
CA LYS A 619 5.03 16.23 -31.51
C LYS A 619 6.56 16.20 -31.52
N THR A 620 7.15 15.60 -32.55
CA THR A 620 8.59 15.71 -32.80
C THR A 620 8.97 17.19 -32.99
N MET A 621 9.79 17.71 -32.09
CA MET A 621 10.31 19.08 -32.19
C MET A 621 11.42 19.12 -33.23
N THR A 622 11.41 20.14 -34.09
CA THR A 622 12.40 20.33 -35.15
C THR A 622 12.87 21.77 -35.16
N GLY A 623 14.17 21.98 -35.30
CA GLY A 623 14.76 23.32 -35.33
C GLY A 623 16.28 23.25 -35.36
N VAL A 624 16.92 24.40 -35.54
CA VAL A 624 18.37 24.54 -35.31
C VAL A 624 18.62 24.36 -33.82
N GLY A 625 19.60 23.52 -33.46
CA GLY A 625 19.90 23.19 -32.07
C GLY A 625 18.95 22.18 -31.43
N VAL A 626 18.03 21.56 -32.19
CA VAL A 626 17.07 20.57 -31.66
C VAL A 626 17.31 19.21 -32.30
N VAL A 627 17.64 18.20 -31.48
CA VAL A 627 17.94 16.84 -31.96
C VAL A 627 17.21 15.80 -31.11
N THR A 628 16.63 14.78 -31.75
CA THR A 628 15.93 13.72 -31.02
C THR A 628 16.90 12.63 -30.57
N GLY A 629 16.99 12.42 -29.27
CA GLY A 629 17.71 11.30 -28.65
C GLY A 629 16.79 10.15 -28.26
N LEU A 630 17.35 8.96 -28.10
CA LEU A 630 16.66 7.80 -27.52
C LEU A 630 17.16 7.56 -26.10
N ALA A 631 16.23 7.41 -25.17
CA ALA A 631 16.52 7.12 -23.78
C ALA A 631 15.85 5.83 -23.33
N TRP A 632 16.45 5.22 -22.32
CA TRP A 632 15.88 4.12 -21.59
C TRP A 632 15.41 4.62 -20.23
N THR A 633 14.18 4.28 -19.84
CA THR A 633 13.60 4.63 -18.55
C THR A 633 13.04 3.38 -17.89
N ALA A 634 12.72 3.45 -16.59
CA ALA A 634 12.04 2.36 -15.88
C ALA A 634 10.67 1.98 -16.50
N MET A 635 10.06 2.88 -17.27
CA MET A 635 8.80 2.65 -17.98
C MET A 635 8.99 2.10 -19.40
N GLY A 636 10.24 1.86 -19.81
CA GLY A 636 10.64 1.47 -21.16
C GLY A 636 11.33 2.60 -21.93
N GLY A 637 11.40 2.46 -23.25
CA GLY A 637 12.09 3.43 -24.11
C GLY A 637 11.28 4.72 -24.35
N ALA A 638 12.00 5.83 -24.43
CA ALA A 638 11.45 7.17 -24.68
C ALA A 638 12.29 7.93 -25.71
N THR A 639 11.66 8.86 -26.43
CA THR A 639 12.35 9.86 -27.26
C THR A 639 12.52 11.14 -26.46
N LEU A 640 13.69 11.75 -26.52
CA LEU A 640 14.01 12.99 -25.82
C LEU A 640 14.49 14.05 -26.82
N PRO A 641 13.75 15.14 -27.05
CA PRO A 641 14.29 16.26 -27.81
C PRO A 641 15.33 16.99 -26.97
N VAL A 642 16.59 16.99 -27.39
CA VAL A 642 17.66 17.79 -26.79
C VAL A 642 17.68 19.13 -27.48
N GLU A 643 17.66 20.21 -26.70
CA GLU A 643 17.59 21.58 -27.19
C GLU A 643 18.85 22.35 -26.78
N ALA A 644 19.48 23.03 -27.73
CA ALA A 644 20.59 23.93 -27.51
C ALA A 644 20.21 25.32 -28.04
N THR A 645 20.42 26.35 -27.24
CA THR A 645 20.19 27.74 -27.65
C THR A 645 21.35 28.65 -27.24
N LYS A 646 21.58 29.69 -28.04
CA LYS A 646 22.51 30.77 -27.73
C LYS A 646 21.75 31.85 -26.96
N VAL A 647 22.17 32.11 -25.72
CA VAL A 647 21.51 33.09 -24.83
C VAL A 647 22.00 34.50 -25.13
N HIS A 648 23.31 34.71 -25.21
CA HIS A 648 23.94 35.99 -25.54
C HIS A 648 25.40 35.79 -25.99
N GLU A 649 26.02 36.84 -26.52
CA GLU A 649 27.42 36.89 -26.99
C GLU A 649 28.25 37.81 -26.09
N LYS A 650 28.38 37.47 -24.81
CA LYS A 650 29.11 38.29 -23.82
C LYS A 650 30.28 37.54 -23.19
N GLY A 651 30.70 36.45 -23.82
CA GLY A 651 31.73 35.54 -23.32
C GLY A 651 31.20 34.12 -23.09
N ARG A 652 32.16 33.19 -22.99
CA ARG A 652 31.95 31.76 -22.83
C ARG A 652 31.08 31.43 -21.62
N GLY A 653 30.10 30.56 -21.83
CA GLY A 653 29.36 29.95 -20.74
C GLY A 653 28.51 28.78 -21.20
N PHE A 654 28.27 27.85 -20.29
CA PHE A 654 27.48 26.65 -20.57
C PHE A 654 26.54 26.35 -19.40
N LYS A 655 25.24 26.38 -19.68
CA LYS A 655 24.20 26.11 -18.69
C LYS A 655 23.43 24.86 -19.07
N LEU A 656 23.19 24.00 -18.09
CA LEU A 656 22.44 22.75 -18.21
C LEU A 656 21.13 22.84 -17.43
N THR A 657 20.01 22.47 -18.03
CA THR A 657 18.72 22.31 -17.32
C THR A 657 18.00 21.04 -17.75
N GLY A 658 17.10 20.53 -16.88
CA GLY A 658 16.35 19.29 -17.14
C GLY A 658 16.43 18.22 -16.05
N LYS A 659 16.84 18.60 -14.82
CA LYS A 659 17.10 17.66 -13.70
C LYS A 659 18.04 16.50 -14.10
N LEU A 660 19.15 16.86 -14.73
CA LEU A 660 20.20 15.92 -15.10
C LEU A 660 20.94 15.39 -13.85
N GLY A 661 21.14 14.07 -13.81
CA GLY A 661 22.04 13.41 -12.84
C GLY A 661 23.51 13.75 -13.11
N GLU A 662 24.41 13.26 -12.26
CA GLU A 662 25.84 13.59 -12.33
C GLU A 662 26.48 13.07 -13.62
N VAL A 663 26.21 11.81 -13.98
CA VAL A 663 26.78 11.17 -15.18
C VAL A 663 26.31 11.87 -16.45
N MET A 664 25.05 12.33 -16.46
CA MET A 664 24.49 13.03 -17.63
C MET A 664 25.03 14.46 -17.76
N ARG A 665 25.38 15.13 -16.66
CA ARG A 665 26.06 16.44 -16.71
C ARG A 665 27.48 16.31 -17.26
N GLU A 666 28.22 15.31 -16.78
CA GLU A 666 29.56 15.01 -17.29
C GLU A 666 29.51 14.70 -18.80
N SER A 667 28.55 13.87 -19.24
CA SER A 667 28.34 13.59 -20.66
C SER A 667 28.06 14.86 -21.50
N ALA A 668 27.33 15.83 -20.95
CA ALA A 668 27.08 17.10 -21.61
C ALA A 668 28.34 17.97 -21.71
N GLU A 669 29.18 17.99 -20.67
CA GLU A 669 30.46 18.69 -20.66
C GLU A 669 31.47 18.06 -21.64
N ILE A 670 31.51 16.74 -21.75
CA ILE A 670 32.32 16.03 -22.74
C ILE A 670 31.85 16.39 -24.15
N ALA A 671 30.55 16.37 -24.42
CA ALA A 671 29.98 16.75 -25.72
C ALA A 671 30.32 18.20 -26.07
N TYR A 672 30.19 19.13 -25.11
CA TYR A 672 30.55 20.53 -25.29
C TYR A 672 32.03 20.71 -25.59
N SER A 673 32.91 20.07 -24.82
CA SER A 673 34.37 20.13 -24.99
C SER A 673 34.82 19.54 -26.33
N TYR A 674 34.22 18.42 -26.74
CA TYR A 674 34.51 17.78 -28.02
C TYR A 674 34.14 18.69 -29.20
N ILE A 675 32.91 19.19 -29.23
CA ILE A 675 32.45 20.06 -30.33
C ILE A 675 33.24 21.37 -30.35
N SER A 676 33.47 22.01 -29.20
CA SER A 676 34.24 23.26 -29.15
C SER A 676 35.66 23.11 -29.68
N SER A 677 36.32 21.97 -29.43
CA SER A 677 37.68 21.71 -29.90
C SER A 677 37.78 21.27 -31.37
N HIS A 678 36.66 20.90 -32.00
CA HIS A 678 36.63 20.35 -33.36
C HIS A 678 35.83 21.20 -34.36
N MET A 679 35.51 22.46 -34.01
CA MET A 679 34.75 23.36 -34.88
C MET A 679 35.33 23.53 -36.29
N GLY A 680 36.66 23.66 -36.40
CA GLY A 680 37.34 23.76 -37.69
C GLY A 680 37.18 22.50 -38.57
N THR A 681 37.05 21.32 -37.96
CA THR A 681 36.83 20.05 -38.68
C THR A 681 35.40 19.97 -39.25
N TYR A 682 34.43 20.56 -38.54
CA TYR A 682 33.01 20.51 -38.92
C TYR A 682 32.50 21.77 -39.63
N HIS A 683 33.42 22.59 -40.17
CA HIS A 683 33.11 23.82 -40.91
C HIS A 683 32.25 24.83 -40.14
N GLY A 684 32.40 24.88 -38.81
CA GLY A 684 31.81 25.92 -37.98
C GLY A 684 32.83 26.98 -37.57
N ASP A 685 32.35 28.10 -37.05
CA ASP A 685 33.21 29.18 -36.55
C ASP A 685 33.97 28.74 -35.26
N PRO A 686 35.31 28.68 -35.26
CA PRO A 686 36.09 28.33 -34.08
C PRO A 686 35.86 29.24 -32.87
N ALA A 687 35.50 30.51 -33.08
CA ALA A 687 35.28 31.47 -32.00
C ALA A 687 33.89 31.37 -31.36
N PHE A 688 32.95 30.65 -31.99
CA PHE A 688 31.54 30.63 -31.60
C PHE A 688 31.32 30.31 -30.11
N PHE A 689 31.96 29.26 -29.61
CA PHE A 689 31.78 28.82 -28.22
C PHE A 689 32.55 29.66 -27.19
N ASP A 690 33.58 30.40 -27.63
CA ASP A 690 34.36 31.27 -26.74
C ASP A 690 33.65 32.61 -26.50
N GLU A 691 32.82 33.06 -27.46
CA GLU A 691 32.07 34.32 -27.36
C GLU A 691 30.63 34.13 -26.87
N ALA A 692 30.08 32.91 -27.02
CA ALA A 692 28.68 32.62 -26.73
C ALA A 692 28.43 31.98 -25.35
N PHE A 693 27.33 32.40 -24.73
CA PHE A 693 26.72 31.68 -23.61
C PHE A 693 25.66 30.72 -24.14
N ILE A 694 25.89 29.42 -23.97
CA ILE A 694 25.04 28.35 -24.49
C ILE A 694 24.19 27.77 -23.35
N HIS A 695 22.92 27.54 -23.63
CA HIS A 695 22.02 26.83 -22.74
C HIS A 695 21.55 25.54 -23.43
N LEU A 696 21.93 24.40 -22.85
CA LEU A 696 21.43 23.09 -23.23
C LEU A 696 20.30 22.67 -22.28
N HIS A 697 19.14 22.38 -22.85
CA HIS A 697 17.99 21.86 -22.14
C HIS A 697 17.69 20.43 -22.59
N VAL A 698 17.50 19.55 -21.61
CA VAL A 698 16.98 18.20 -21.83
C VAL A 698 15.63 18.12 -21.11
N PRO A 699 14.50 18.27 -21.83
CA PRO A 699 13.16 18.38 -21.25
C PRO A 699 12.83 17.27 -20.27
N GLU A 700 12.15 17.61 -19.19
CA GLU A 700 11.84 16.67 -18.11
C GLU A 700 11.01 15.50 -18.64
N GLY A 701 11.52 14.27 -18.45
CA GLY A 701 10.69 13.07 -18.44
C GLY A 701 10.36 12.75 -16.98
N ALA A 702 9.28 12.04 -16.70
CA ALA A 702 8.81 11.74 -15.34
C ALA A 702 9.79 10.93 -14.44
N THR A 703 11.01 10.65 -14.90
CA THR A 703 12.04 9.88 -14.20
C THR A 703 13.39 10.60 -14.25
N PRO A 704 14.20 10.58 -13.16
CA PRO A 704 15.58 11.06 -13.17
C PRO A 704 16.38 10.45 -14.31
N LYS A 705 17.19 11.26 -14.99
CA LYS A 705 17.98 10.85 -16.16
C LYS A 705 19.44 10.87 -15.80
N ASP A 706 19.98 9.69 -15.54
CA ASP A 706 21.36 9.51 -15.13
C ASP A 706 21.98 8.39 -15.96
N GLY A 707 22.61 8.80 -17.07
CA GLY A 707 23.27 7.87 -18.00
C GLY A 707 23.92 8.59 -19.18
N PRO A 708 25.07 8.09 -19.68
CA PRO A 708 25.89 8.79 -20.67
C PRO A 708 25.38 8.63 -22.12
N SER A 709 24.30 7.88 -22.32
CA SER A 709 23.81 7.45 -23.65
C SER A 709 23.27 8.55 -24.58
N ALA A 710 23.26 9.81 -24.13
CA ALA A 710 22.85 10.99 -24.90
C ALA A 710 24.02 11.83 -25.42
N GLY A 711 25.27 11.43 -25.19
CA GLY A 711 26.47 12.20 -25.58
C GLY A 711 26.48 12.61 -27.05
N VAL A 712 26.22 11.66 -27.96
CA VAL A 712 26.17 11.96 -29.41
C VAL A 712 25.00 12.89 -29.78
N THR A 713 23.87 12.79 -29.07
CA THR A 713 22.70 13.64 -29.28
C THR A 713 22.99 15.08 -28.88
N MET A 714 23.61 15.27 -27.71
CA MET A 714 23.99 16.59 -27.18
C MET A 714 25.05 17.25 -28.07
N ALA A 715 26.07 16.50 -28.50
CA ALA A 715 27.07 16.99 -29.44
C ALA A 715 26.45 17.44 -30.76
N THR A 716 25.46 16.70 -31.29
CA THR A 716 24.77 17.05 -32.54
C THR A 716 23.87 18.26 -32.40
N ALA A 717 23.22 18.44 -31.24
CA ALA A 717 22.45 19.66 -30.95
C ALA A 717 23.37 20.89 -30.88
N LEU A 718 24.53 20.78 -30.23
CA LEU A 718 25.53 21.84 -30.15
C LEU A 718 26.12 22.17 -31.53
N LEU A 719 26.46 21.16 -32.32
CA LEU A 719 26.97 21.35 -33.68
C LEU A 719 25.91 21.98 -34.61
N SER A 720 24.66 21.54 -34.50
CA SER A 720 23.53 22.13 -35.21
C SER A 720 23.39 23.63 -34.90
N LEU A 721 23.46 23.99 -33.61
CA LEU A 721 23.40 25.38 -33.16
C LEU A 721 24.56 26.22 -33.71
N ALA A 722 25.79 25.71 -33.62
CA ALA A 722 26.98 26.44 -34.01
C ALA A 722 27.13 26.61 -35.54
N THR A 723 26.62 25.66 -36.33
CA THR A 723 26.66 25.72 -37.80
C THR A 723 25.41 26.34 -38.42
N GLY A 724 24.35 26.56 -37.64
CA GLY A 724 23.05 27.00 -38.14
C GLY A 724 22.31 25.96 -38.99
N LYS A 725 22.81 24.72 -39.06
CA LYS A 725 22.21 23.64 -39.87
C LYS A 725 21.22 22.85 -39.02
N LYS A 726 19.97 22.74 -39.45
CA LYS A 726 18.96 21.89 -38.80
C LYS A 726 19.04 20.45 -39.30
N VAL A 727 18.68 19.48 -38.45
CA VAL A 727 18.46 18.09 -38.89
C VAL A 727 17.11 18.04 -39.61
N ASN A 728 17.14 17.90 -40.94
CA ASN A 728 15.96 18.07 -41.80
C ASN A 728 14.96 16.90 -41.79
N ARG A 729 15.32 15.77 -41.19
CA ARG A 729 14.56 14.51 -41.24
C ARG A 729 14.26 14.00 -39.84
N GLN A 730 13.25 13.14 -39.72
CA GLN A 730 12.94 12.45 -38.47
C GLN A 730 14.00 11.39 -38.19
N LEU A 731 15.05 11.81 -37.46
CA LEU A 731 16.21 11.01 -37.09
C LEU A 731 16.30 10.97 -35.57
N ALA A 732 16.52 9.79 -35.00
CA ALA A 732 16.86 9.64 -33.60
C ALA A 732 18.20 8.95 -33.41
N MET A 733 18.89 9.27 -32.32
CA MET A 733 20.22 8.73 -32.03
C MET A 733 20.43 8.40 -30.56
N THR A 734 21.35 7.48 -30.30
CA THR A 734 21.86 7.18 -28.96
C THR A 734 23.32 6.75 -29.07
N GLY A 735 24.10 7.01 -28.04
CA GLY A 735 25.51 6.70 -28.02
C GLY A 735 26.21 7.54 -26.97
N GLU A 736 27.10 6.91 -26.21
CA GLU A 736 28.01 7.61 -25.33
C GLU A 736 29.18 8.17 -26.17
N LEU A 737 29.59 9.40 -25.86
CA LEU A 737 30.64 10.10 -26.58
C LEU A 737 31.83 10.31 -25.66
N THR A 738 33.02 10.02 -26.16
CA THR A 738 34.29 10.29 -25.47
C THR A 738 34.93 11.60 -25.96
N LEU A 739 35.87 12.15 -25.19
CA LEU A 739 36.66 13.34 -25.58
C LEU A 739 37.48 13.15 -26.88
N THR A 740 37.75 11.91 -27.28
CA THR A 740 38.47 11.60 -28.54
C THR A 740 37.51 11.34 -29.72
N GLY A 741 36.20 11.45 -29.50
CA GLY A 741 35.19 11.30 -30.54
C GLY A 741 34.76 9.86 -30.81
N HIS A 742 35.17 8.87 -30.01
CA HIS A 742 34.63 7.51 -30.11
C HIS A 742 33.20 7.44 -29.59
N VAL A 743 32.37 6.63 -30.27
CA VAL A 743 30.98 6.34 -29.89
C VAL A 743 30.94 4.97 -29.21
N LEU A 744 30.66 4.96 -27.91
CA LEU A 744 30.66 3.75 -27.08
C LEU A 744 29.27 3.09 -27.05
N PRO A 745 29.19 1.75 -26.82
CA PRO A 745 27.93 1.03 -26.76
C PRO A 745 27.05 1.49 -25.61
N VAL A 746 25.74 1.35 -25.80
CA VAL A 746 24.73 1.71 -24.81
C VAL A 746 23.74 0.56 -24.60
N GLY A 747 23.17 0.48 -23.40
CA GLY A 747 22.11 -0.50 -23.10
C GLY A 747 20.73 -0.12 -23.66
N GLY A 748 19.81 -1.08 -23.61
CA GLY A 748 18.38 -0.89 -23.87
C GLY A 748 18.03 -0.64 -25.34
N ILE A 749 18.77 -1.25 -26.28
CA ILE A 749 18.56 -1.06 -27.73
C ILE A 749 17.14 -1.46 -28.15
N ARG A 750 16.63 -2.60 -27.67
CA ARG A 750 15.26 -3.05 -27.92
C ARG A 750 14.24 -1.99 -27.58
N GLU A 751 14.27 -1.48 -26.35
CA GLU A 751 13.31 -0.48 -25.86
C GLU A 751 13.45 0.84 -26.62
N LYS A 752 14.68 1.28 -26.91
CA LYS A 752 14.96 2.51 -27.66
C LYS A 752 14.43 2.44 -29.09
N VAL A 753 14.61 1.32 -29.78
CA VAL A 753 14.10 1.10 -31.14
C VAL A 753 12.57 1.04 -31.14
N ILE A 754 11.95 0.39 -30.15
CA ILE A 754 10.48 0.38 -29.98
C ILE A 754 9.95 1.81 -29.79
N ALA A 755 10.64 2.64 -28.99
CA ALA A 755 10.26 4.02 -28.75
C ALA A 755 10.31 4.88 -30.03
N ALA A 756 11.37 4.71 -30.83
CA ALA A 756 11.51 5.39 -32.12
C ALA A 756 10.38 5.01 -33.08
N ARG A 757 10.10 3.71 -33.22
CA ARG A 757 9.03 3.18 -34.08
C ARG A 757 7.66 3.72 -33.67
N ARG A 758 7.38 3.79 -32.36
CA ARG A 758 6.13 4.36 -31.82
C ARG A 758 5.97 5.83 -32.20
N MET A 759 7.05 6.59 -32.22
CA MET A 759 7.10 7.99 -32.64
C MET A 759 7.18 8.15 -34.17
N LYS A 760 7.08 7.04 -34.92
CA LYS A 760 7.21 6.97 -36.38
C LYS A 760 8.56 7.47 -36.91
N ILE A 761 9.59 7.45 -36.07
CA ILE A 761 10.97 7.75 -36.44
C ILE A 761 11.59 6.47 -37.02
N MET A 762 11.72 6.44 -38.34
CA MET A 762 12.19 5.27 -39.09
C MET A 762 13.69 5.28 -39.38
N GLU A 763 14.40 6.35 -39.01
CA GLU A 763 15.85 6.44 -39.19
C GLU A 763 16.56 6.60 -37.85
N LEU A 764 17.54 5.73 -37.60
CA LEU A 764 18.27 5.67 -36.34
C LEU A 764 19.79 5.72 -36.55
N ILE A 765 20.49 6.35 -35.61
CA ILE A 765 21.94 6.21 -35.44
C ILE A 765 22.21 5.47 -34.13
N LEU A 766 22.89 4.32 -34.23
CA LEU A 766 23.29 3.49 -33.09
C LEU A 766 24.82 3.33 -33.06
N PRO A 767 25.42 3.05 -31.89
CA PRO A 767 26.83 2.69 -31.82
C PRO A 767 27.11 1.41 -32.60
N ASP A 768 28.25 1.33 -33.27
CA ASP A 768 28.68 0.16 -34.06
C ASP A 768 28.74 -1.12 -33.21
N ALA A 769 29.21 -1.00 -31.97
CA ALA A 769 29.26 -2.11 -31.02
C ALA A 769 27.88 -2.69 -30.64
N ASN A 770 26.78 -1.94 -30.86
CA ASN A 770 25.41 -2.41 -30.63
C ASN A 770 24.76 -3.05 -31.86
N GLN A 771 25.51 -3.31 -32.95
CA GLN A 771 24.97 -3.94 -34.16
C GLN A 771 24.36 -5.31 -33.86
N ARG A 772 25.05 -6.13 -33.06
CA ARG A 772 24.56 -7.44 -32.63
C ARG A 772 23.23 -7.35 -31.89
N ASP A 773 23.13 -6.41 -30.93
CA ASP A 773 21.90 -6.20 -30.15
C ASP A 773 20.70 -5.80 -31.03
N PHE A 774 20.96 -5.06 -32.13
CA PHE A 774 19.92 -4.70 -33.10
C PHE A 774 19.52 -5.88 -33.98
N GLU A 775 20.47 -6.70 -34.42
CA GLU A 775 20.20 -7.87 -35.28
C GLU A 775 19.40 -8.97 -34.57
N GLU A 776 19.63 -9.15 -33.27
CA GLU A 776 18.88 -10.07 -32.39
C GLU A 776 17.42 -9.63 -32.17
N LEU A 777 17.04 -8.40 -32.56
CA LEU A 777 15.65 -7.95 -32.45
C LEU A 777 14.73 -8.72 -33.41
N PRO A 778 13.48 -9.00 -33.02
CA PRO A 778 12.48 -9.58 -33.90
C PRO A 778 12.28 -8.77 -35.20
N ASP A 779 12.04 -9.46 -36.31
CA ASP A 779 11.92 -8.82 -37.63
C ASP A 779 10.81 -7.78 -37.69
N TYR A 780 9.70 -8.00 -36.99
CA TYR A 780 8.62 -7.02 -36.93
C TYR A 780 9.02 -5.71 -36.24
N ILE A 781 10.10 -5.67 -35.43
CA ILE A 781 10.67 -4.46 -34.83
C ILE A 781 11.65 -3.79 -35.80
N LYS A 782 12.47 -4.57 -36.50
CA LYS A 782 13.49 -4.09 -37.45
C LYS A 782 12.88 -3.58 -38.76
N ASN A 783 11.81 -4.24 -39.24
CA ASN A 783 11.21 -3.98 -40.55
C ASN A 783 10.75 -2.52 -40.68
N GLY A 784 11.30 -1.83 -41.69
CA GLY A 784 10.99 -0.42 -41.97
C GLY A 784 11.88 0.59 -41.24
N ILE A 785 12.78 0.16 -40.35
CA ILE A 785 13.74 1.04 -39.67
C ILE A 785 15.09 0.95 -40.37
N LYS A 786 15.62 2.09 -40.80
CA LYS A 786 16.97 2.24 -41.35
C LYS A 786 17.92 2.65 -40.24
N VAL A 787 18.86 1.78 -39.90
CA VAL A 787 19.89 2.04 -38.89
C VAL A 787 21.22 2.38 -39.57
N ARG A 788 21.91 3.39 -39.05
CA ARG A 788 23.30 3.70 -39.37
C ARG A 788 24.16 3.48 -38.13
N PHE A 789 25.16 2.62 -38.25
CA PHE A 789 26.09 2.30 -37.17
C PHE A 789 27.28 3.26 -37.19
N ALA A 790 27.63 3.83 -36.02
CA ALA A 790 28.67 4.83 -35.88
C ALA A 790 29.79 4.36 -34.93
N LYS A 791 31.05 4.47 -35.36
CA LYS A 791 32.24 4.21 -34.54
C LYS A 791 32.80 5.49 -33.94
N LYS A 792 32.75 6.57 -34.72
CA LYS A 792 33.20 7.90 -34.33
C LYS A 792 32.12 8.94 -34.56
N TYR A 793 32.22 10.07 -33.87
CA TYR A 793 31.29 11.17 -34.02
C TYR A 793 31.23 11.73 -35.46
N SER A 794 32.33 11.64 -36.22
CA SER A 794 32.33 11.95 -37.65
C SER A 794 31.33 11.12 -38.46
N ASP A 795 31.04 9.89 -38.06
CA ASP A 795 30.04 9.06 -38.73
C ASP A 795 28.63 9.56 -38.41
N VAL A 796 28.42 10.02 -37.16
CA VAL A 796 27.18 10.62 -36.68
C VAL A 796 26.91 11.93 -37.41
N GLU A 797 27.90 12.82 -37.52
CA GLU A 797 27.78 14.11 -38.24
C GLU A 797 27.38 13.91 -39.70
N LYS A 798 28.10 13.04 -40.42
CA LYS A 798 27.81 12.72 -41.83
C LYS A 798 26.40 12.15 -41.98
N ALA A 799 26.02 11.24 -41.09
CA ALA A 799 24.68 10.69 -41.07
C ALA A 799 23.63 11.77 -40.76
N ALA A 800 23.88 12.70 -39.83
CA ALA A 800 22.90 13.70 -39.42
C ALA A 800 22.68 14.81 -40.46
N PHE A 801 23.75 15.30 -41.10
CA PHE A 801 23.71 16.51 -41.94
C PHE A 801 23.98 16.31 -43.43
N ASN A 802 24.63 15.21 -43.85
CA ASN A 802 25.09 15.02 -45.25
C ASN A 802 24.33 13.90 -45.98
N SER A 803 23.02 13.74 -45.74
CA SER A 803 22.17 12.74 -46.42
C SER A 803 21.08 13.38 -47.27
#